data_AF-A0ABD6EMW0-F1
#
_entry.id   AF-A0ABD6EMW0-F1
#
_cell.length_a   1.000
_cell.length_b   1.000
_cell.length_c   1.000
_cell.angle_alpha   90.00
_cell.angle_beta   90.00
_cell.angle_gamma   90.00
#
_symmetry.space_group_name_H-M   'P 1'
#
loop_
_entity.id
_entity.type
_entity.pdbx_description
1 polymer ?
#
loop_
_entity_poly.entity_id
_entity_poly.type
_entity_poly.pdbx_seq_one_letter_code
_entity_poly.pdbx_strand_id
1 'polypeptide(L)'
;MTYSLGSIYGFKERAAVECRTVDPSFFADVVSICPIPATQSHYLHLLATTRKGVRLYFTCHPYTPSSAYTSTVPADISQSPYYSGNTRPCCLRLRHLRIPPGFGSSFTPNHPIAVYDSFSFHDCFGMVAESANEDVDTLWVLCSANFPCDPSLSENLTRLSFRGPALAIDRLRKSRELRADLFSVVPRVEPSSVVMQHRLCALKLVLVEEEGLHIYEQQRPIDILREVLRQYGPDSPQALSFFHLHGPINICVMALMIMCLDEPTDVTIKELAVRTFFSLGSEIPSQAIANSSTAFRTSVVRSDYDWAPQNTSVADWTIHMKSPLHASTPHQSVTTPGSRSSVFNSPMSLSSDNSPFMHTQPKLRTSYRHDALYTYFSRIVSDRWSSPLCHKMKDDRLKCTMELAEIEWLCGQLSSLKKAISEYSLLGSVGSYAFPAQHRFVSSSGESETNVKALAINEERRSLLNFLDLLRLTEEVLQLWRIVCEHQFHVITSQLPLQLREQLCTVHFSTLVVTGLQICSDLITCLIRHYIGDNATTSSVCEQLRTLCPSIFSDDDAVATKATEMLEEVRHMEPCAERDALLAEAVRLLTIGVQKINLPLMCNLLYRVNCMEGIVQLVLARAEKDDSKLLALVAYRSRAGDSDQVAQESLIRRKEAYKCITDALDKLTEEKAQKTGKEPCSLDVDRDIIINAVLRSKDELACASLFKWLIDNNLSTIIIQSKSPFVEAFLHRRLEEGGSPRYLDLLWRFHERSGDFYKAAVLLDQLAAREGGNFDIDQRVAYLSQAAMCAQSATPQQLSEVPDFLSDVRDKLEVAQIQLRIKNLLSSRQNQATCATAIERLNSRLFTVQELFEEFAAPFNLPEIKLALCHCSATYNPELILELCMDIVERELTATEREPADVRIQRLSSRLSLLSKQYSSSPKYFPLEDILVELMSQGIRIFPPTFLDTLTSLMSVPFHVTLDVLMNCYRRDPFWRTSPEANTYIMRATAAVIARFCDAPLPIDQRHSLASKCLDLIATLTVQRPATQRGGQSDSVLKVTEYFRALQCRLESF
;
A
#
# COMPACT_ATOMS: atom_id res chain seq x y z
N MET A 1 2.67 -5.08 65.38
CA MET A 1 2.87 -4.60 66.76
C MET A 1 4.02 -5.37 67.38
N THR A 2 5.19 -4.76 67.45
CA THR A 2 6.28 -5.04 68.41
C THR A 2 7.04 -3.73 68.53
N TYR A 3 6.49 -2.86 69.38
CA TYR A 3 7.10 -1.59 69.76
C TYR A 3 8.33 -1.91 70.62
N SER A 4 9.54 -1.65 70.15
CA SER A 4 10.66 -1.44 71.07
C SER A 4 10.54 -0.02 71.61
N LEU A 5 10.01 0.07 72.82
CA LEU A 5 10.05 1.26 73.65
C LEU A 5 11.48 1.82 73.73
N GLY A 6 11.59 3.12 73.47
CA GLY A 6 12.51 4.02 74.17
C GLY A 6 13.99 3.71 74.04
N SER A 7 14.63 4.32 73.05
CA SER A 7 15.65 5.26 73.48
C SER A 7 15.28 6.66 73.05
N ILE A 8 14.95 7.47 74.05
CA ILE A 8 14.85 8.93 74.01
C ILE A 8 16.29 9.45 73.86
N TYR A 9 16.95 9.10 72.76
CA TYR A 9 18.21 9.74 72.42
C TYR A 9 17.88 10.92 71.52
N GLY A 10 18.21 12.13 72.00
CA GLY A 10 18.16 13.34 71.17
C GLY A 10 19.03 13.14 69.94
N PHE A 11 18.77 13.87 68.85
CA PHE A 11 19.58 13.76 67.63
C PHE A 11 21.08 13.96 67.92
N LYS A 12 21.41 14.74 68.96
CA LYS A 12 22.76 14.95 69.51
C LYS A 12 23.44 13.64 69.94
N GLU A 13 22.74 12.78 70.68
CA GLU A 13 23.28 11.51 71.17
C GLU A 13 23.42 10.50 70.04
N ARG A 14 22.47 10.47 69.08
CA ARG A 14 22.64 9.65 67.86
C ARG A 14 23.80 10.12 67.00
N ALA A 15 23.96 11.44 66.80
CA ALA A 15 25.07 11.99 66.05
C ALA A 15 26.43 11.68 66.71
N ALA A 16 26.51 11.78 68.04
CA ALA A 16 27.72 11.44 68.80
C ALA A 16 28.06 9.93 68.76
N VAL A 17 27.06 9.05 68.70
CA VAL A 17 27.28 7.60 68.57
C VAL A 17 27.81 7.22 67.19
N GLU A 18 27.26 7.84 66.13
CA GLU A 18 27.65 7.61 64.73
C GLU A 18 28.99 8.28 64.39
N CYS A 19 29.30 9.42 65.00
CA CYS A 19 30.51 10.19 64.75
C CYS A 19 31.36 10.31 66.02
N ARG A 20 32.18 9.29 66.28
CA ARG A 20 33.06 9.20 67.46
C ARG A 20 34.31 10.08 67.38
N THR A 21 34.50 10.80 66.27
CA THR A 21 35.72 11.58 65.99
C THR A 21 35.71 12.97 66.62
N VAL A 22 34.55 13.46 67.08
CA VAL A 22 34.38 14.80 67.64
C VAL A 22 33.52 14.77 68.91
N ASP A 23 33.69 15.76 69.78
CA ASP A 23 32.94 15.82 71.04
C ASP A 23 31.43 16.01 70.81
N PRO A 24 30.56 15.46 71.68
CA PRO A 24 29.11 15.65 71.57
C PRO A 24 28.64 17.11 71.58
N SER A 25 29.47 18.04 72.07
CA SER A 25 29.21 19.49 72.04
C SER A 25 29.14 20.05 70.61
N PHE A 26 29.76 19.41 69.61
CA PHE A 26 29.72 19.84 68.20
C PHE A 26 28.32 19.75 67.57
N PHE A 27 27.48 18.89 68.14
CA PHE A 27 26.11 18.65 67.67
C PHE A 27 25.07 19.48 68.46
N ALA A 28 25.51 20.36 69.38
CA ALA A 28 24.66 21.29 70.10
C ALA A 28 24.41 22.59 69.32
N ASP A 29 23.37 23.33 69.70
CA ASP A 29 23.04 24.68 69.22
C ASP A 29 22.85 24.78 67.70
N VAL A 30 21.63 24.49 67.23
CA VAL A 30 21.26 24.61 65.81
C VAL A 30 21.07 26.08 65.47
N VAL A 31 21.81 26.54 64.47
CA VAL A 31 21.86 27.93 63.99
C VAL A 31 20.82 28.17 62.89
N SER A 32 20.73 27.25 61.93
CA SER A 32 19.87 27.38 60.77
C SER A 32 19.30 26.04 60.35
N ILE A 33 18.08 26.07 59.81
CA ILE A 33 17.37 24.91 59.29
C ILE A 33 16.88 25.26 57.87
N CYS A 34 17.33 24.49 56.89
CA CYS A 34 17.00 24.68 55.48
C CYS A 34 16.21 23.47 54.94
N PRO A 35 15.03 23.67 54.33
CA PRO A 35 14.31 22.59 53.68
C PRO A 35 15.02 22.15 52.39
N ILE A 36 15.09 20.84 52.16
CA ILE A 36 15.60 20.27 50.91
C ILE A 36 14.41 20.02 49.98
N PRO A 37 14.34 20.69 48.81
CA PRO A 37 13.22 20.51 47.90
C PRO A 37 13.25 19.12 47.24
N ALA A 38 12.08 18.63 46.83
CA ALA A 38 11.95 17.36 46.10
C ALA A 38 12.69 17.36 44.76
N THR A 39 12.95 18.53 44.18
CA THR A 39 13.80 18.71 42.99
C THR A 39 15.29 18.45 43.27
N GLN A 40 15.73 18.46 44.53
CA GLN A 40 17.11 18.14 44.92
C GLN A 40 17.22 16.73 45.48
N SER A 41 16.25 16.28 46.27
CA SER A 41 16.22 14.91 46.79
C SER A 41 14.80 14.47 47.15
N HIS A 42 14.41 13.27 46.71
CA HIS A 42 13.19 12.62 47.21
C HIS A 42 13.36 11.99 48.60
N TYR A 43 14.60 11.84 49.08
CA TYR A 43 14.91 11.06 50.29
C TYR A 43 15.34 11.93 51.48
N LEU A 44 16.03 13.05 51.22
CA LEU A 44 16.43 14.02 52.23
C LEU A 44 15.47 15.21 52.20
N HIS A 45 15.04 15.66 53.38
CA HIS A 45 13.96 16.64 53.50
C HIS A 45 14.40 17.91 54.24
N LEU A 46 15.40 17.80 55.12
CA LEU A 46 15.83 18.90 55.98
C LEU A 46 17.34 18.84 56.19
N LEU A 47 17.99 20.00 56.11
CA LEU A 47 19.36 20.22 56.53
C LEU A 47 19.36 21.15 57.76
N ALA A 48 20.03 20.76 58.83
CA ALA A 48 20.28 21.65 59.96
C ALA A 48 21.78 21.91 60.12
N THR A 49 22.13 23.15 60.46
CA THR A 49 23.52 23.59 60.70
C THR A 49 23.69 23.92 62.17
N THR A 50 24.75 23.42 62.81
CA THR A 50 25.08 23.75 64.22
C THR A 50 26.00 24.96 64.35
N ARG A 51 26.13 25.52 65.56
CA ARG A 51 27.06 26.63 65.90
C ARG A 51 28.51 26.28 65.58
N LYS A 52 28.86 24.99 65.61
CA LYS A 52 30.17 24.47 65.21
C LYS A 52 30.29 24.15 63.72
N GLY A 53 29.28 24.49 62.91
CA GLY A 53 29.27 24.31 61.46
C GLY A 53 28.99 22.87 60.99
N VAL A 54 28.47 21.99 61.87
CA VAL A 54 28.11 20.62 61.49
C VAL A 54 26.81 20.63 60.69
N ARG A 55 26.83 19.95 59.53
CA ARG A 55 25.68 19.77 58.64
C ARG A 55 24.97 18.46 58.94
N LEU A 56 23.71 18.52 59.35
CA LEU A 56 22.88 17.39 59.76
C LEU A 56 21.73 17.19 58.75
N TYR A 57 21.71 16.08 58.04
CA TYR A 57 20.69 15.77 57.04
C TYR A 57 19.63 14.84 57.61
N PHE A 58 18.36 15.23 57.53
CA PHE A 58 17.23 14.47 58.04
C PHE A 58 16.28 13.99 56.93
N THR A 59 15.62 12.87 57.21
CA THR A 59 14.53 12.33 56.40
C THR A 59 13.22 12.28 57.18
N CYS A 60 12.11 12.52 56.47
CA CYS A 60 10.76 12.49 57.03
C CYS A 60 10.10 11.09 57.00
N HIS A 61 10.78 10.11 56.41
CA HIS A 61 10.27 8.77 56.14
C HIS A 61 10.94 7.70 57.04
N PRO A 62 10.23 6.62 57.43
CA PRO A 62 10.71 5.67 58.42
C PRO A 62 11.66 4.63 57.81
N TYR A 63 11.54 4.35 56.51
CA TYR A 63 12.33 3.38 55.76
C TYR A 63 12.94 4.06 54.52
N THR A 64 14.22 3.78 54.26
CA THR A 64 14.84 4.17 52.99
C THR A 64 14.82 2.96 52.06
N PRO A 65 14.11 3.00 50.93
CA PRO A 65 14.08 1.87 49.99
C PRO A 65 15.48 1.62 49.43
N SER A 66 15.80 0.37 49.07
CA SER A 66 17.10 0.01 48.48
C SER A 66 17.41 0.81 47.20
N SER A 67 16.37 1.30 46.51
CA SER A 67 16.46 2.21 45.36
C SER A 67 17.14 3.55 45.67
N ALA A 68 17.21 3.97 46.94
CA ALA A 68 17.90 5.20 47.32
C ALA A 68 19.43 5.08 47.29
N TYR A 69 19.95 3.85 47.22
CA TYR A 69 21.38 3.54 47.13
C TYR A 69 21.83 3.21 45.70
N THR A 70 20.91 3.22 44.74
CA THR A 70 21.19 3.00 43.32
C THR A 70 21.00 4.31 42.56
N SER A 71 22.03 4.74 41.83
CA SER A 71 22.06 5.98 41.02
C SER A 71 21.01 6.01 39.89
N THR A 72 20.40 4.86 39.56
CA THR A 72 19.37 4.74 38.52
C THR A 72 17.98 4.73 39.15
N VAL A 73 17.20 5.78 38.88
CA VAL A 73 15.76 5.79 39.13
C VAL A 73 15.11 4.79 38.14
N PRO A 74 14.35 3.77 38.58
CA PRO A 74 13.63 2.88 37.68
C PRO A 74 12.60 3.69 36.87
N ALA A 75 12.40 3.35 35.59
CA ALA A 75 11.48 4.07 34.70
C ALA A 75 10.00 3.98 35.13
N ASP A 76 9.62 2.99 35.95
CA ASP A 76 8.24 2.76 36.42
C ASP A 76 8.02 3.24 37.87
N ILE A 77 8.07 4.56 38.07
CA ILE A 77 7.92 5.19 39.40
C ILE A 77 6.44 5.27 39.84
N SER A 78 5.50 5.14 38.91
CA SER A 78 4.05 5.30 39.18
C SER A 78 3.45 4.23 40.09
N GLN A 79 4.17 3.14 40.36
CA GLN A 79 3.70 2.02 41.20
C GLN A 79 4.32 1.97 42.60
N SER A 80 5.25 2.86 42.94
CA SER A 80 5.86 2.87 44.27
C SER A 80 5.02 3.70 45.26
N PRO A 81 4.55 3.11 46.38
CA PRO A 81 3.63 3.75 47.34
C PRO A 81 4.22 4.96 48.08
N TYR A 82 5.49 5.30 47.83
CA TYR A 82 6.21 6.41 48.44
C TYR A 82 6.30 7.67 47.57
N TYR A 83 5.95 7.58 46.28
CA TYR A 83 6.07 8.68 45.32
C TYR A 83 4.74 9.33 44.96
N SER A 84 3.61 8.72 45.31
CA SER A 84 2.35 9.46 45.34
C SER A 84 2.44 10.43 46.51
N GLY A 85 2.28 11.74 46.29
CA GLY A 85 2.39 12.82 47.29
C GLY A 85 1.38 12.77 48.45
N ASN A 86 0.92 11.58 48.83
CA ASN A 86 -0.07 11.27 49.85
C ASN A 86 0.53 10.63 51.12
N THR A 87 1.83 10.34 51.19
CA THR A 87 2.43 9.82 52.44
C THR A 87 2.72 10.95 53.42
N ARG A 88 1.92 11.02 54.49
CA ARG A 88 2.11 12.00 55.57
C ARG A 88 3.50 11.82 56.24
N PRO A 89 4.26 12.90 56.48
CA PRO A 89 5.49 12.85 57.26
C PRO A 89 5.25 12.17 58.62
N CYS A 90 6.03 11.14 58.94
CA CYS A 90 5.78 10.32 60.13
C CYS A 90 6.90 10.34 61.19
N CYS A 91 8.10 10.80 60.84
CA CYS A 91 9.22 10.93 61.79
C CYS A 91 10.27 11.93 61.27
N LEU A 92 11.16 12.44 62.12
CA LEU A 92 12.36 13.17 61.70
C LEU A 92 13.59 12.35 62.09
N ARG A 93 14.32 11.80 61.12
CA ARG A 93 15.45 10.89 61.37
C ARG A 93 16.74 11.43 60.77
N LEU A 94 17.78 11.56 61.60
CA LEU A 94 19.15 11.89 61.15
C LEU A 94 19.67 10.76 60.25
N ARG A 95 20.12 11.10 59.05
CA ARG A 95 20.52 10.16 58.00
C ARG A 95 21.99 10.28 57.62
N HIS A 96 22.49 11.51 57.54
CA HIS A 96 23.87 11.79 57.22
C HIS A 96 24.32 13.02 58.01
N LEU A 97 25.60 13.09 58.35
CA LEU A 97 26.21 14.26 58.97
C LEU A 97 27.55 14.56 58.29
N ARG A 98 27.90 15.84 58.20
CA ARG A 98 29.21 16.31 57.72
C ARG A 98 29.81 17.32 58.69
N ILE A 99 31.04 17.06 59.11
CA ILE A 99 31.83 17.97 59.93
C ILE A 99 32.46 19.02 59.01
N PRO A 100 32.54 20.29 59.42
CA PRO A 100 33.23 21.29 58.62
C PRO A 100 34.74 20.99 58.54
N PRO A 101 35.38 21.38 57.42
CA PRO A 101 36.80 21.13 57.24
C PRO A 101 37.63 21.86 58.31
N GLY A 102 38.63 21.18 58.86
CA GLY A 102 39.51 21.69 59.92
C GLY A 102 39.45 20.93 61.26
N PHE A 103 38.41 20.12 61.48
CA PHE A 103 38.23 19.31 62.70
C PHE A 103 38.57 17.82 62.50
N GLY A 104 39.41 17.52 61.51
CA GLY A 104 39.89 16.18 61.21
C GLY A 104 41.19 15.80 61.95
N SER A 105 41.68 14.57 61.76
CA SER A 105 42.93 14.04 62.32
C SER A 105 44.19 14.82 61.93
N SER A 106 44.11 15.71 60.93
CA SER A 106 45.14 16.70 60.61
C SER A 106 44.63 18.09 61.00
N PHE A 107 45.10 18.58 62.15
CA PHE A 107 44.78 19.92 62.65
C PHE A 107 45.22 20.97 61.62
N THR A 108 44.27 21.75 61.09
CA THR A 108 44.59 22.99 60.39
C THR A 108 44.25 24.20 61.24
N PRO A 109 45.03 25.28 61.16
CA PRO A 109 44.92 26.41 62.08
C PRO A 109 43.68 27.29 61.86
N ASN A 110 42.81 26.98 60.90
CA ASN A 110 41.66 27.80 60.55
C ASN A 110 40.39 26.94 60.54
N HIS A 111 39.72 26.84 61.68
CA HIS A 111 38.39 26.22 61.79
C HIS A 111 37.36 27.31 62.15
N PRO A 112 36.08 27.16 61.76
CA PRO A 112 35.05 28.13 62.13
C PRO A 112 34.85 28.13 63.66
N ILE A 113 34.97 29.30 64.29
CA ILE A 113 34.90 29.44 65.76
C ILE A 113 33.45 29.31 66.22
N ALA A 114 32.58 30.11 65.61
CA ALA A 114 31.17 30.17 65.86
C ALA A 114 30.42 30.59 64.58
N VAL A 115 29.58 29.70 64.06
CA VAL A 115 28.70 29.96 62.92
C VAL A 115 27.42 30.63 63.43
N TYR A 116 26.98 31.71 62.80
CA TYR A 116 25.73 32.39 63.19
C TYR A 116 24.69 32.48 62.08
N ASP A 117 25.06 32.25 60.81
CA ASP A 117 24.11 32.12 59.71
C ASP A 117 24.58 31.07 58.71
N SER A 118 23.64 30.44 57.98
CA SER A 118 23.96 29.50 56.91
C SER A 118 22.82 29.36 55.90
N PHE A 119 23.16 29.09 54.65
CA PHE A 119 22.22 28.81 53.56
C PHE A 119 22.62 27.54 52.80
N SER A 120 21.65 26.92 52.12
CA SER A 120 21.89 25.78 51.24
C SER A 120 21.02 25.85 49.99
N PHE A 121 21.61 25.57 48.83
CA PHE A 121 20.94 25.55 47.55
C PHE A 121 21.66 24.61 46.57
N HIS A 122 20.98 23.54 46.11
CA HIS A 122 21.54 22.50 45.23
C HIS A 122 22.95 22.06 45.68
N ASP A 123 23.95 22.29 44.83
CA ASP A 123 25.34 21.88 44.99
C ASP A 123 26.15 22.87 45.85
N CYS A 124 25.52 23.90 46.43
CA CYS A 124 26.18 24.98 47.19
C CYS A 124 25.64 25.09 48.62
N PHE A 125 26.54 25.15 49.59
CA PHE A 125 26.25 25.41 50.99
C PHE A 125 27.15 26.53 51.48
N GLY A 126 26.60 27.55 52.13
CA GLY A 126 27.41 28.60 52.73
C GLY A 126 27.11 28.78 54.21
N MET A 127 28.12 29.12 54.98
CA MET A 127 28.01 29.45 56.39
C MET A 127 28.86 30.68 56.71
N VAL A 128 28.33 31.54 57.57
CA VAL A 128 29.03 32.72 58.07
C VAL A 128 29.53 32.44 59.47
N ALA A 129 30.84 32.62 59.66
CA ALA A 129 31.52 32.33 60.91
C ALA A 129 32.32 33.53 61.40
N GLU A 130 32.26 33.75 62.71
CA GLU A 130 33.14 34.66 63.45
C GLU A 130 34.60 34.22 63.26
N SER A 131 35.47 35.17 62.91
CA SER A 131 36.92 34.93 62.83
C SER A 131 37.59 35.17 64.19
N ALA A 132 38.84 34.75 64.32
CA ALA A 132 39.65 35.02 65.51
C ALA A 132 40.01 36.51 65.67
N ASN A 133 39.87 37.31 64.60
CA ASN A 133 40.14 38.74 64.59
C ASN A 133 38.85 39.52 64.84
N GLU A 134 38.87 40.46 65.78
CA GLU A 134 37.68 41.13 66.35
C GLU A 134 36.88 42.06 65.40
N ASP A 135 37.20 42.15 64.11
CA ASP A 135 36.51 43.04 63.13
C ASP A 135 36.25 42.38 61.76
N VAL A 136 36.58 41.09 61.61
CA VAL A 136 36.52 40.40 60.31
C VAL A 136 35.72 39.14 60.45
N ASP A 137 34.62 39.02 59.72
CA ASP A 137 33.88 37.78 59.61
C ASP A 137 34.26 37.03 58.33
N THR A 138 33.99 35.73 58.35
CA THR A 138 34.34 34.84 57.23
C THR A 138 33.14 34.11 56.69
N LEU A 139 32.90 34.24 55.39
CA LEU A 139 31.96 33.44 54.64
C LEU A 139 32.68 32.20 54.10
N TRP A 140 32.21 31.03 54.50
CA TRP A 140 32.67 29.74 54.03
C TRP A 140 31.66 29.18 53.04
N VAL A 141 32.07 28.98 51.79
CA VAL A 141 31.24 28.42 50.73
C VAL A 141 31.79 27.05 50.35
N LEU A 142 30.95 26.03 50.48
CA LEU A 142 31.22 24.64 50.14
C LEU A 142 30.41 24.27 48.89
N CYS A 143 31.09 23.84 47.82
CA CYS A 143 30.42 23.56 46.55
C CYS A 143 30.86 22.22 45.92
N SER A 144 29.90 21.34 45.62
CA SER A 144 30.14 20.05 44.96
C SER A 144 30.08 20.12 43.42
N ALA A 145 29.81 21.29 42.83
CA ALA A 145 29.58 21.44 41.39
C ALA A 145 30.74 20.95 40.51
N ASN A 146 31.99 20.93 40.98
CA ASN A 146 33.11 20.45 40.15
C ASN A 146 33.30 18.93 40.18
N PHE A 147 32.58 18.22 41.05
CA PHE A 147 32.79 16.78 41.31
C PHE A 147 31.55 15.92 41.04
N PRO A 148 30.79 16.12 39.94
CA PRO A 148 29.57 15.35 39.70
C PRO A 148 29.84 13.87 39.36
N CYS A 149 31.04 13.55 38.89
CA CYS A 149 31.44 12.22 38.44
C CYS A 149 32.39 11.51 39.41
N ASP A 150 32.71 12.13 40.55
CA ASP A 150 33.54 11.53 41.58
C ASP A 150 32.72 10.46 42.33
N PRO A 151 33.22 9.21 42.46
CA PRO A 151 32.55 8.18 43.27
C PRO A 151 32.46 8.57 44.76
N SER A 152 33.27 9.54 45.20
CA SER A 152 33.24 10.11 46.53
C SER A 152 32.64 11.52 46.51
N LEU A 153 31.89 11.88 47.56
CA LEU A 153 31.30 13.20 47.67
C LEU A 153 32.36 14.23 48.06
N SER A 154 32.87 14.94 47.05
CA SER A 154 33.89 15.98 47.14
C SER A 154 33.27 17.38 47.04
N GLU A 155 33.80 18.34 47.78
CA GLU A 155 33.34 19.74 47.82
C GLU A 155 34.54 20.70 47.81
N ASN A 156 34.46 21.74 46.98
CA ASN A 156 35.39 22.87 47.02
C ASN A 156 35.04 23.76 48.20
N LEU A 157 36.04 24.16 48.99
CA LEU A 157 35.88 25.15 50.06
C LEU A 157 36.47 26.49 49.62
N THR A 158 35.64 27.52 49.50
CA THR A 158 36.06 28.91 49.32
C THR A 158 35.82 29.70 50.60
N ARG A 159 36.80 30.51 51.01
CA ARG A 159 36.70 31.39 52.18
C ARG A 159 36.85 32.82 51.73
N LEU A 160 35.87 33.65 52.11
CA LEU A 160 35.82 35.07 51.79
C LEU A 160 35.76 35.83 53.11
N SER A 161 36.59 36.85 53.27
CA SER A 161 36.65 37.66 54.48
C SER A 161 36.06 39.03 54.20
N PHE A 162 35.25 39.52 55.12
CA PHE A 162 34.56 40.80 55.03
C PHE A 162 34.55 41.50 56.40
N ARG A 163 34.24 42.80 56.44
CA ARG A 163 34.37 43.61 57.66
C ARG A 163 33.01 43.76 58.34
N GLY A 164 32.98 43.53 59.66
CA GLY A 164 31.76 43.59 60.44
C GLY A 164 30.86 42.35 60.27
N PRO A 165 29.76 42.28 61.04
CA PRO A 165 28.84 41.15 61.02
C PRO A 165 27.92 41.16 59.80
N ALA A 166 27.69 39.99 59.22
CA ALA A 166 26.66 39.80 58.20
C ALA A 166 25.27 39.84 58.86
N LEU A 167 24.41 40.71 58.35
CA LEU A 167 23.02 40.82 58.76
C LEU A 167 22.14 39.75 58.13
N ALA A 168 22.42 39.39 56.87
CA ALA A 168 21.71 38.35 56.13
C ALA A 168 22.52 37.86 54.93
N ILE A 169 22.33 36.59 54.57
CA ILE A 169 22.82 36.01 53.32
C ILE A 169 21.71 35.26 52.58
N ASP A 170 21.50 35.57 51.29
CA ASP A 170 20.54 34.85 50.45
C ASP A 170 20.98 34.87 48.97
N ARG A 171 20.33 34.03 48.14
CA ARG A 171 20.53 33.99 46.69
C ARG A 171 19.68 35.03 45.97
N LEU A 172 20.23 35.63 44.91
CA LEU A 172 19.48 36.47 44.00
C LEU A 172 18.64 35.61 43.04
N ARG A 173 17.31 35.61 43.22
CA ARG A 173 16.39 34.85 42.36
C ARG A 173 16.09 35.64 41.09
N LYS A 174 16.36 35.08 39.91
CA LYS A 174 15.87 35.66 38.65
C LYS A 174 14.41 35.24 38.42
N SER A 175 13.60 36.16 37.90
CA SER A 175 12.17 35.98 37.62
C SER A 175 11.84 34.82 36.67
N ARG A 176 12.82 34.30 35.91
CA ARG A 176 12.69 33.15 35.00
C ARG A 176 12.87 31.76 35.65
N GLU A 177 13.28 31.67 36.93
CA GLU A 177 13.42 30.38 37.64
C GLU A 177 12.08 29.80 38.13
N LEU A 178 10.97 30.53 37.96
CA LEU A 178 9.65 30.11 38.37
C LEU A 178 8.97 29.28 37.28
N ARG A 179 8.80 27.99 37.58
CA ARG A 179 7.82 27.02 37.04
C ARG A 179 8.35 26.01 36.01
N ALA A 180 9.04 24.97 36.50
CA ALA A 180 9.12 23.70 35.77
C ALA A 180 8.00 22.70 36.17
N ASP A 181 7.43 22.80 37.37
CA ASP A 181 6.65 21.66 37.95
C ASP A 181 5.20 21.96 38.35
N LEU A 182 4.49 22.89 37.70
CA LEU A 182 3.07 23.09 38.01
C LEU A 182 2.14 21.95 37.53
N PHE A 183 2.66 21.01 36.73
CA PHE A 183 1.85 19.96 36.09
C PHE A 183 2.32 18.52 36.36
N SER A 184 3.46 18.32 37.03
CA SER A 184 3.87 16.99 37.48
C SER A 184 3.37 16.74 38.90
N VAL A 185 2.69 15.61 39.11
CA VAL A 185 2.25 15.15 40.44
C VAL A 185 3.45 14.86 41.35
N VAL A 186 4.65 14.64 40.78
CA VAL A 186 5.90 14.39 41.49
C VAL A 186 7.03 15.21 40.86
N PRO A 187 7.64 16.17 41.59
CA PRO A 187 8.80 16.92 41.09
C PRO A 187 9.95 15.97 40.74
N ARG A 188 10.56 16.13 39.56
CA ARG A 188 11.75 15.33 39.18
C ARG A 188 12.98 15.88 39.89
N VAL A 189 13.89 14.98 40.31
CA VAL A 189 15.20 15.43 40.81
C VAL A 189 16.01 15.99 39.64
N GLU A 190 16.41 17.23 39.76
CA GLU A 190 17.22 17.92 38.78
C GLU A 190 18.63 17.31 38.72
N PRO A 191 19.23 17.18 37.53
CA PRO A 191 20.60 16.72 37.40
C PRO A 191 21.57 17.75 38.00
N SER A 192 22.81 17.32 38.28
CA SER A 192 23.85 18.21 38.82
C SER A 192 24.02 19.47 37.96
N SER A 193 24.41 20.58 38.60
CA SER A 193 24.64 21.88 37.97
C SER A 193 25.53 21.80 36.72
N VAL A 194 26.47 20.85 36.63
CA VAL A 194 27.35 20.62 35.46
C VAL A 194 26.58 20.25 34.18
N VAL A 195 25.51 19.50 34.33
CA VAL A 195 24.65 19.08 33.20
C VAL A 195 23.79 20.27 32.73
N MET A 196 23.38 21.14 33.65
CA MET A 196 22.45 22.24 33.41
C MET A 196 23.12 23.59 33.11
N GLN A 197 24.46 23.66 33.01
CA GLN A 197 25.21 24.92 32.84
C GLN A 197 24.79 25.78 31.64
N HIS A 198 24.27 25.15 30.59
CA HIS A 198 23.78 25.82 29.39
C HIS A 198 22.44 26.57 29.62
N ARG A 199 21.66 26.14 30.62
CA ARG A 199 20.36 26.73 30.98
C ARG A 199 20.47 27.67 32.17
N LEU A 200 21.29 27.31 33.16
CA LEU A 200 21.41 28.04 34.42
C LEU A 200 22.36 29.25 34.29
N CYS A 201 21.91 30.39 34.80
CA CYS A 201 22.79 31.53 35.04
C CYS A 201 23.77 31.22 36.19
N ALA A 202 24.90 31.93 36.23
CA ALA A 202 25.78 31.89 37.39
C ALA A 202 25.00 32.29 38.67
N LEU A 203 25.17 31.50 39.73
CA LEU A 203 24.54 31.75 41.03
C LEU A 203 25.11 33.05 41.61
N LYS A 204 24.24 33.98 41.98
CA LYS A 204 24.62 35.23 42.66
C LYS A 204 24.16 35.17 44.11
N LEU A 205 25.10 35.27 45.03
CA LEU A 205 24.90 35.33 46.46
C LEU A 205 24.99 36.78 46.91
N VAL A 206 24.07 37.18 47.78
CA VAL A 206 23.96 38.53 48.29
C VAL A 206 24.18 38.46 49.80
N LEU A 207 25.23 39.12 50.28
CA LEU A 207 25.57 39.26 51.69
C LEU A 207 25.36 40.72 52.09
N VAL A 208 24.54 40.94 53.11
CA VAL A 208 24.18 42.26 53.63
C VAL A 208 24.98 42.53 54.91
N GLU A 209 25.69 43.65 54.93
CA GLU A 209 26.38 44.19 56.10
C GLU A 209 25.74 45.53 56.52
N GLU A 210 26.13 46.07 57.67
CA GLU A 210 25.67 47.39 58.12
C GLU A 210 26.12 48.52 57.18
N GLU A 211 27.33 48.41 56.60
CA GLU A 211 27.91 49.44 55.72
C GLU A 211 27.62 49.23 54.22
N GLY A 212 27.09 48.08 53.81
CA GLY A 212 26.90 47.81 52.38
C GLY A 212 26.39 46.42 51.99
N LEU A 213 26.46 46.16 50.68
CA LEU A 213 26.00 44.93 50.04
C LEU A 213 27.14 44.30 49.24
N HIS A 214 27.46 43.04 49.55
CA HIS A 214 28.39 42.25 48.74
C HIS A 214 27.63 41.29 47.84
N ILE A 215 27.93 41.29 46.55
CA ILE A 215 27.36 40.36 45.58
C ILE A 215 28.49 39.45 45.09
N TYR A 216 28.42 38.18 45.47
CA TYR A 216 29.36 37.15 45.02
C TYR A 216 28.76 36.35 43.88
N GLU A 217 29.49 36.19 42.79
CA GLU A 217 29.06 35.41 41.63
C GLU A 217 29.87 34.11 41.55
N GLN A 218 29.17 32.98 41.54
CA GLN A 218 29.79 31.67 41.42
C GLN A 218 30.31 31.45 40.00
N GLN A 219 31.61 31.20 39.87
CA GLN A 219 32.19 30.75 38.61
C GLN A 219 31.74 29.33 38.29
N ARG A 220 31.10 29.15 37.13
CA ARG A 220 30.72 27.81 36.65
C ARG A 220 31.94 27.12 36.05
N PRO A 221 31.96 25.78 35.97
CA PRO A 221 33.06 25.05 35.31
C PRO A 221 33.39 25.52 33.90
N ILE A 222 32.41 25.95 33.10
CA ILE A 222 32.66 26.59 31.80
C ILE A 222 33.43 27.92 31.92
N ASP A 223 33.12 28.74 32.93
CA ASP A 223 33.78 30.02 33.16
C ASP A 223 35.23 29.78 33.63
N ILE A 224 35.43 28.76 34.47
CA ILE A 224 36.77 28.29 34.89
C ILE A 224 37.57 27.79 33.68
N LEU A 225 36.96 26.99 32.80
CA LEU A 225 37.62 26.51 31.58
C LEU A 225 38.01 27.67 30.66
N ARG A 226 37.14 28.67 30.48
CA ARG A 226 37.44 29.88 29.70
C ARG A 226 38.67 30.58 30.25
N GLU A 227 38.77 30.74 31.57
CA GLU A 227 39.92 31.41 32.18
C GLU A 227 41.20 30.57 32.08
N VAL A 228 41.12 29.25 32.28
CA VAL A 228 42.26 28.34 32.11
C VAL A 228 42.79 28.37 30.67
N LEU A 229 41.90 28.33 29.67
CA LEU A 229 42.29 28.45 28.27
C LEU A 229 42.89 29.82 27.96
N ARG A 230 42.30 30.90 28.51
CA ARG A 230 42.77 32.27 28.29
C ARG A 230 44.15 32.53 28.90
N GLN A 231 44.43 32.02 30.11
CA GLN A 231 45.67 32.30 30.83
C GLN A 231 46.80 31.32 30.49
N TYR A 232 46.50 30.02 30.35
CA TYR A 232 47.51 28.97 30.27
C TYR A 232 47.49 28.20 28.94
N GLY A 233 46.38 28.23 28.20
CA GLY A 233 46.22 27.48 26.95
C GLY A 233 45.91 25.98 27.16
N PRO A 234 45.55 25.26 26.08
CA PRO A 234 44.99 23.90 26.16
C PRO A 234 46.00 22.80 26.50
N ASP A 235 47.28 23.01 26.19
CA ASP A 235 48.35 22.02 26.42
C ASP A 235 49.04 22.21 27.79
N SER A 236 48.52 23.11 28.63
CA SER A 236 49.09 23.42 29.93
C SER A 236 48.81 22.34 30.98
N PRO A 237 49.69 22.15 32.00
CA PRO A 237 49.42 21.19 33.08
C PRO A 237 48.15 21.55 33.87
N GLN A 238 47.80 22.84 33.95
CA GLN A 238 46.56 23.32 34.56
C GLN A 238 45.33 22.84 33.76
N ALA A 239 45.36 22.97 32.43
CA ALA A 239 44.30 22.47 31.56
C ALA A 239 44.16 20.94 31.66
N LEU A 240 45.27 20.19 31.62
CA LEU A 240 45.24 18.73 31.77
C LEU A 240 44.67 18.29 33.11
N SER A 241 45.01 18.96 34.21
CA SER A 241 44.45 18.66 35.53
C SER A 241 42.93 18.87 35.57
N PHE A 242 42.45 19.92 34.92
CA PHE A 242 41.01 20.20 34.78
C PHE A 242 40.33 19.16 33.87
N PHE A 243 41.02 18.70 32.83
CA PHE A 243 40.52 17.65 31.94
C PHE A 243 40.37 16.30 32.64
N HIS A 244 41.33 15.94 33.50
CA HIS A 244 41.24 14.74 34.34
C HIS A 244 40.10 14.82 35.35
N LEU A 245 39.85 16.00 35.92
CA LEU A 245 38.78 16.21 36.91
C LEU A 245 37.38 16.00 36.32
N HIS A 246 37.10 16.62 35.17
CA HIS A 246 35.76 16.58 34.57
C HIS A 246 35.56 15.42 33.58
N GLY A 247 36.64 14.83 33.08
CA GLY A 247 36.63 13.80 32.05
C GLY A 247 36.47 14.35 30.62
N PRO A 248 36.95 13.62 29.60
CA PRO A 248 37.12 14.13 28.24
C PRO A 248 35.80 14.58 27.59
N ILE A 249 34.71 13.82 27.79
CA ILE A 249 33.39 14.15 27.21
C ILE A 249 32.85 15.48 27.76
N ASN A 250 32.95 15.72 29.06
CA ASN A 250 32.46 16.96 29.68
C ASN A 250 33.28 18.17 29.23
N ILE A 251 34.60 18.02 29.08
CA ILE A 251 35.44 19.08 28.52
C ILE A 251 35.03 19.40 27.08
N CYS A 252 34.86 18.37 26.24
CA CYS A 252 34.41 18.57 24.86
C CYS A 252 33.03 19.25 24.80
N VAL A 253 32.10 18.93 25.71
CA VAL A 253 30.81 19.62 25.83
C VAL A 253 30.99 21.07 26.26
N MET A 254 31.86 21.37 27.23
CA MET A 254 32.13 22.76 27.64
C MET A 254 32.82 23.56 26.52
N ALA A 255 33.72 22.94 25.77
CA ALA A 255 34.31 23.53 24.57
C ALA A 255 33.25 23.82 23.49
N LEU A 256 32.31 22.89 23.25
CA LEU A 256 31.15 23.09 22.38
C LEU A 256 30.29 24.27 22.84
N MET A 257 30.02 24.36 24.13
CA MET A 257 29.27 25.48 24.70
C MET A 257 29.97 26.82 24.44
N ILE A 258 31.30 26.90 24.64
CA ILE A 258 32.09 28.11 24.34
C ILE A 258 31.99 28.48 22.85
N MET A 259 32.06 27.48 21.96
CA MET A 259 31.92 27.69 20.51
C MET A 259 30.53 28.22 20.12
N CYS A 260 29.48 27.85 20.87
CA CYS A 260 28.09 28.26 20.59
C CYS A 260 27.69 29.61 21.19
N LEU A 261 28.52 30.25 22.03
CA LEU A 261 28.22 31.57 22.61
C LEU A 261 28.36 32.69 21.57
N ASP A 262 27.43 33.63 21.49
CA ASP A 262 27.44 34.73 20.52
C ASP A 262 28.21 35.99 20.98
N GLU A 263 29.14 35.86 21.94
CA GLU A 263 29.93 36.99 22.45
C GLU A 263 31.09 37.37 21.50
N PRO A 264 31.22 38.66 21.08
CA PRO A 264 32.24 39.11 20.14
C PRO A 264 33.66 39.18 20.74
N THR A 265 33.78 39.20 22.07
CA THR A 265 35.06 39.33 22.80
C THR A 265 35.84 38.02 22.92
N ASP A 266 35.31 36.91 22.39
CA ASP A 266 35.81 35.55 22.64
C ASP A 266 36.45 34.87 21.43
N VAL A 267 36.74 35.56 20.32
CA VAL A 267 37.22 34.89 19.08
C VAL A 267 38.46 34.01 19.35
N THR A 268 39.43 34.52 20.11
CA THR A 268 40.63 33.76 20.49
C THR A 268 40.33 32.59 21.41
N ILE A 269 39.39 32.75 22.35
CA ILE A 269 38.97 31.69 23.28
C ILE A 269 38.21 30.58 22.52
N LYS A 270 37.41 30.95 21.51
CA LYS A 270 36.73 30.00 20.63
C LYS A 270 37.73 29.19 19.80
N GLU A 271 38.78 29.80 19.26
CA GLU A 271 39.86 29.08 18.57
C GLU A 271 40.56 28.08 19.50
N LEU A 272 40.84 28.47 20.75
CA LEU A 272 41.43 27.57 21.75
C LEU A 272 40.45 26.45 22.15
N ALA A 273 39.15 26.72 22.22
CA ALA A 273 38.11 25.72 22.48
C ALA A 273 37.98 24.73 21.32
N VAL A 274 38.03 25.19 20.05
CA VAL A 274 38.08 24.33 18.86
C VAL A 274 39.30 23.42 18.94
N ARG A 275 40.49 23.96 19.20
CA ARG A 275 41.72 23.17 19.34
C ARG A 275 41.60 22.10 20.42
N THR A 276 41.03 22.45 21.58
CA THR A 276 40.77 21.54 22.70
C THR A 276 39.79 20.43 22.32
N PHE A 277 38.74 20.77 21.57
CA PHE A 277 37.72 19.83 21.11
C PHE A 277 38.29 18.78 20.15
N PHE A 278 39.17 19.18 19.22
CA PHE A 278 39.80 18.25 18.28
C PHE A 278 40.93 17.44 18.91
N SER A 279 41.72 18.01 19.83
CA SER A 279 42.81 17.29 20.50
C SER A 279 42.27 16.16 21.37
N LEU A 280 41.29 16.44 22.23
CA LEU A 280 40.68 15.43 23.12
C LEU A 280 39.65 14.54 22.42
N GLY A 281 39.01 15.05 21.35
CA GLY A 281 37.92 14.37 20.68
C GLY A 281 38.33 13.27 19.69
N SER A 282 39.62 13.19 19.31
CA SER A 282 40.12 12.28 18.28
C SER A 282 40.52 10.89 18.77
N GLU A 283 40.60 10.68 20.09
CA GLU A 283 41.01 9.40 20.67
C GLU A 283 39.84 8.40 20.70
N ILE A 284 40.03 7.26 20.00
CA ILE A 284 39.19 6.08 20.20
C ILE A 284 39.82 5.27 21.35
N PRO A 285 39.11 4.92 22.42
CA PRO A 285 39.70 4.21 23.56
C PRO A 285 40.31 2.86 23.13
N SER A 286 41.65 2.76 23.13
CA SER A 286 42.41 1.61 22.60
C SER A 286 42.37 0.32 23.44
N GLN A 287 41.63 0.29 24.55
CA GLN A 287 41.54 -0.89 25.45
C GLN A 287 40.11 -1.45 25.49
N ALA A 288 39.68 -2.16 24.44
CA ALA A 288 38.27 -2.54 24.27
C ALA A 288 38.02 -4.00 23.82
N ILE A 289 38.84 -4.98 24.24
CA ILE A 289 38.58 -6.41 23.98
C ILE A 289 38.14 -7.19 25.24
N ALA A 290 38.09 -6.59 26.44
CA ALA A 290 37.64 -7.30 27.64
C ALA A 290 36.43 -6.67 28.32
N ASN A 291 35.35 -7.47 28.41
CA ASN A 291 34.21 -7.40 29.32
C ASN A 291 33.02 -6.52 28.92
N SER A 292 32.11 -7.15 28.17
CA SER A 292 30.71 -6.74 27.99
C SER A 292 29.86 -7.15 29.19
N SER A 293 29.51 -6.19 30.04
CA SER A 293 28.21 -6.15 30.76
C SER A 293 28.14 -4.93 31.67
N THR A 294 27.50 -3.85 31.20
CA THR A 294 26.54 -2.99 31.92
C THR A 294 26.40 -1.64 31.21
N ALA A 295 25.15 -1.26 30.98
CA ALA A 295 24.76 0.03 30.43
C ALA A 295 24.98 1.16 31.45
N PHE A 296 25.23 2.38 30.94
CA PHE A 296 25.20 3.67 31.66
C PHE A 296 25.79 3.62 33.08
N ARG A 297 27.08 3.33 33.16
CA ARG A 297 27.92 3.84 34.24
C ARG A 297 29.10 4.52 33.57
N THR A 298 29.31 5.81 33.83
CA THR A 298 30.60 6.44 33.66
C THR A 298 31.58 5.74 34.58
N SER A 299 32.10 4.57 34.15
CA SER A 299 33.20 3.92 34.84
C SER A 299 34.41 4.79 34.56
N VAL A 300 34.88 5.49 35.59
CA VAL A 300 36.26 5.97 35.63
C VAL A 300 37.13 4.72 35.54
N VAL A 301 37.59 4.41 34.33
CA VAL A 301 38.71 3.50 34.14
C VAL A 301 39.91 4.28 34.64
N ARG A 302 40.45 3.89 35.80
CA ARG A 302 41.84 4.23 36.13
C ARG A 302 42.67 3.67 34.99
N SER A 303 43.20 4.56 34.15
CA SER A 303 44.25 4.21 33.21
C SER A 303 45.52 3.99 34.02
N ASP A 304 45.91 2.72 34.19
CA ASP A 304 47.29 2.37 34.50
C ASP A 304 48.13 2.71 33.26
N TYR A 305 48.49 3.98 33.11
CA TYR A 305 49.59 4.42 32.26
C TYR A 305 50.69 4.92 33.18
N ASP A 306 51.72 4.09 33.31
CA ASP A 306 53.02 4.44 33.84
C ASP A 306 53.62 5.58 32.99
N TRP A 307 53.39 6.82 33.41
CA TRP A 307 54.28 7.93 33.12
C TRP A 307 54.55 8.65 34.43
N ALA A 308 55.60 8.23 35.12
CA ALA A 308 56.12 8.95 36.26
C ALA A 308 56.85 10.21 35.77
N PRO A 309 56.41 11.44 36.09
CA PRO A 309 57.34 12.54 36.19
C PRO A 309 58.04 12.41 37.55
N GLN A 310 59.35 12.24 37.50
CA GLN A 310 60.22 12.27 38.67
C GLN A 310 59.98 13.56 39.47
N ASN A 311 59.82 13.39 40.79
CA ASN A 311 60.02 14.40 41.83
C ASN A 311 59.58 15.83 41.49
N THR A 312 58.26 16.06 41.45
CA THR A 312 57.71 17.33 41.94
C THR A 312 56.51 17.02 42.81
N SER A 313 56.63 17.41 44.08
CA SER A 313 55.61 17.29 45.11
C SER A 313 54.34 18.03 44.69
N VAL A 314 53.17 17.45 44.97
CA VAL A 314 51.81 18.04 44.79
C VAL A 314 51.58 19.24 45.75
N ALA A 315 52.65 19.91 46.20
CA ALA A 315 52.63 20.99 47.17
C ALA A 315 52.77 22.41 46.58
N ASP A 316 53.05 22.58 45.29
CA ASP A 316 53.40 23.90 44.72
C ASP A 316 52.31 24.60 43.87
N TRP A 317 51.12 24.01 43.69
CA TRP A 317 50.04 24.62 42.88
C TRP A 317 48.91 25.26 43.69
N THR A 318 49.25 25.97 44.76
CA THR A 318 48.34 26.99 45.29
C THR A 318 49.08 28.28 45.62
N ILE A 319 48.82 29.33 44.82
CA ILE A 319 48.60 30.63 45.45
C ILE A 319 47.29 30.46 46.24
N HIS A 320 47.47 30.08 47.51
CA HIS A 320 46.51 29.94 48.60
C HIS A 320 45.29 29.02 48.41
N MET A 321 45.48 27.71 48.65
CA MET A 321 44.51 26.79 49.25
C MET A 321 45.22 25.50 49.69
N LYS A 322 46.00 25.59 50.78
CA LYS A 322 46.33 24.39 51.57
C LYS A 322 45.08 23.99 52.35
N SER A 323 44.50 22.84 52.03
CA SER A 323 43.54 22.16 52.91
C SER A 323 43.84 20.64 52.94
N PRO A 324 44.12 20.06 54.11
CA PRO A 324 44.34 18.64 54.33
C PRO A 324 43.02 17.99 54.74
N LEU A 325 42.41 17.18 53.88
CA LEU A 325 41.10 16.58 54.19
C LEU A 325 41.02 15.11 53.74
N HIS A 326 41.86 14.26 54.32
CA HIS A 326 41.52 12.85 54.54
C HIS A 326 41.18 12.67 56.02
N ALA A 327 40.10 13.28 56.48
CA ALA A 327 39.70 13.14 57.87
C ALA A 327 38.23 13.52 58.12
N SER A 328 37.28 12.69 57.70
CA SER A 328 35.94 12.66 58.33
C SER A 328 35.10 11.42 57.99
N THR A 329 35.71 10.27 57.70
CA THR A 329 35.04 8.96 57.85
C THR A 329 36.10 7.90 58.19
N PRO A 330 35.98 7.14 59.29
CA PRO A 330 36.85 6.00 59.49
C PRO A 330 36.53 4.95 58.42
N HIS A 331 37.46 4.73 57.48
CA HIS A 331 37.50 3.47 56.75
C HIS A 331 37.97 2.40 57.72
N GLN A 332 37.08 1.46 58.07
CA GLN A 332 37.52 0.19 58.62
C GLN A 332 38.27 -0.55 57.52
N SER A 333 39.59 -0.49 57.55
CA SER A 333 40.44 -1.46 56.86
C SER A 333 40.25 -2.81 57.56
N VAL A 334 39.34 -3.64 57.08
CA VAL A 334 39.29 -5.05 57.45
C VAL A 334 40.31 -5.78 56.58
N THR A 335 41.52 -5.91 57.11
CA THR A 335 42.48 -6.93 56.70
C THR A 335 42.13 -8.23 57.40
N THR A 336 41.56 -9.20 56.67
CA THR A 336 41.61 -10.63 57.05
C THR A 336 41.79 -11.51 55.81
N PRO A 337 42.63 -12.55 55.88
CA PRO A 337 42.98 -13.38 54.74
C PRO A 337 42.00 -14.54 54.55
N GLY A 338 41.64 -14.80 53.29
CA GLY A 338 41.21 -16.12 52.82
C GLY A 338 39.74 -16.52 53.01
N SER A 339 39.20 -17.06 51.92
CA SER A 339 38.10 -18.03 51.81
C SER A 339 36.75 -17.58 51.27
N ARG A 340 36.38 -18.30 50.22
CA ARG A 340 35.17 -18.38 49.39
C ARG A 340 33.85 -18.38 50.17
N SER A 341 32.86 -17.60 49.70
CA SER A 341 31.42 -17.97 49.67
C SER A 341 30.66 -16.96 48.79
N SER A 342 30.09 -17.40 47.65
CA SER A 342 28.68 -17.79 47.46
C SER A 342 27.72 -16.59 47.34
N VAL A 343 27.47 -16.17 46.10
CA VAL A 343 26.44 -15.18 45.74
C VAL A 343 25.11 -15.92 45.56
N PHE A 344 24.09 -15.44 46.27
CA PHE A 344 22.72 -15.93 46.29
C PHE A 344 21.98 -15.58 44.98
N ASN A 345 21.44 -16.59 44.29
CA ASN A 345 20.53 -16.45 43.16
C ASN A 345 19.15 -15.94 43.64
N SER A 346 18.51 -15.09 42.83
CA SER A 346 17.06 -14.87 42.85
C SER A 346 16.41 -15.46 41.58
N PRO A 347 15.16 -15.91 41.65
CA PRO A 347 14.63 -16.94 40.76
C PRO A 347 14.10 -16.39 39.42
N MET A 348 14.27 -17.19 38.37
CA MET A 348 13.59 -17.04 37.09
C MET A 348 12.07 -17.15 37.25
N SER A 349 11.30 -16.22 36.66
CA SER A 349 9.94 -16.50 36.22
C SER A 349 9.97 -16.94 34.75
N LEU A 350 9.54 -18.18 34.49
CA LEU A 350 9.28 -18.65 33.14
C LEU A 350 7.97 -18.03 32.64
N SER A 351 8.04 -17.25 31.57
CA SER A 351 6.93 -17.06 30.64
C SER A 351 7.46 -17.21 29.23
N SER A 352 7.01 -18.27 28.57
CA SER A 352 7.19 -18.56 27.16
C SER A 352 6.51 -17.48 26.33
N ASP A 353 7.25 -16.79 25.47
CA ASP A 353 6.71 -16.28 24.21
C ASP A 353 7.81 -16.14 23.15
N ASN A 354 7.50 -16.73 21.99
CA ASN A 354 8.29 -16.73 20.77
C ASN A 354 8.45 -15.30 20.23
N SER A 355 9.67 -14.79 20.16
CA SER A 355 10.03 -13.65 19.29
C SER A 355 11.38 -13.91 18.62
N PRO A 356 11.59 -13.48 17.36
CA PRO A 356 12.75 -13.89 16.59
C PRO A 356 14.02 -13.20 17.12
N PHE A 357 15.08 -13.99 17.24
CA PHE A 357 16.43 -13.61 17.64
C PHE A 357 16.91 -12.32 16.94
N MET A 358 17.04 -11.22 17.68
CA MET A 358 17.97 -10.14 17.32
C MET A 358 19.34 -10.47 17.92
N HIS A 359 20.29 -10.82 17.06
CA HIS A 359 21.70 -10.84 17.41
C HIS A 359 22.12 -9.44 17.93
N THR A 360 22.43 -9.33 19.22
CA THR A 360 23.11 -8.14 19.76
C THR A 360 24.54 -8.11 19.21
N GLN A 361 24.75 -7.34 18.15
CA GLN A 361 26.08 -6.94 17.66
C GLN A 361 26.89 -6.31 18.83
N PRO A 362 28.21 -6.55 18.92
CA PRO A 362 29.05 -5.86 19.89
C PRO A 362 28.99 -4.35 19.63
N LYS A 363 28.55 -3.54 20.61
CA LYS A 363 28.57 -2.08 20.50
C LYS A 363 30.00 -1.60 20.33
N LEU A 364 30.40 -1.22 19.12
CA LEU A 364 31.64 -0.50 18.90
C LEU A 364 31.58 0.84 19.65
N ARG A 365 32.60 1.16 20.44
CA ARG A 365 32.68 2.43 21.18
C ARG A 365 33.07 3.56 20.20
N THR A 366 32.31 4.65 20.23
CA THR A 366 32.45 5.87 19.42
C THR A 366 33.51 6.82 20.00
N SER A 367 33.98 7.79 19.21
CA SER A 367 34.90 8.83 19.70
C SER A 367 34.28 9.72 20.78
N TYR A 368 35.13 10.32 21.62
CA TYR A 368 34.68 11.31 22.61
C TYR A 368 34.01 12.54 21.97
N ARG A 369 34.38 12.86 20.74
CA ARG A 369 33.75 13.92 19.95
C ARG A 369 32.32 13.58 19.57
N HIS A 370 32.08 12.37 19.08
CA HIS A 370 30.74 11.88 18.82
C HIS A 370 29.88 11.97 20.09
N ASP A 371 30.39 11.43 21.20
CA ASP A 371 29.65 11.39 22.47
C ASP A 371 29.39 12.78 23.03
N ALA A 372 30.33 13.72 22.87
CA ALA A 372 30.15 15.11 23.29
C ALA A 372 29.04 15.82 22.52
N LEU A 373 28.93 15.64 21.20
CA LEU A 373 27.85 16.23 20.40
C LEU A 373 26.47 15.72 20.83
N TYR A 374 26.32 14.40 21.00
CA TYR A 374 25.09 13.80 21.51
C TYR A 374 24.78 14.22 22.95
N THR A 375 25.81 14.31 23.80
CA THR A 375 25.66 14.74 25.20
C THR A 375 25.23 16.21 25.28
N TYR A 376 25.79 17.08 24.44
CA TYR A 376 25.41 18.48 24.43
C TYR A 376 23.98 18.67 23.91
N PHE A 377 23.61 18.01 22.80
CA PHE A 377 22.24 18.03 22.29
C PHE A 377 21.24 17.51 23.33
N SER A 378 21.51 16.35 23.93
CA SER A 378 20.62 15.78 24.95
C SER A 378 20.47 16.69 26.17
N ARG A 379 21.51 17.42 26.57
CA ARG A 379 21.42 18.43 27.63
C ARG A 379 20.43 19.54 27.28
N ILE A 380 20.51 20.09 26.06
CA ILE A 380 19.62 21.17 25.58
C ILE A 380 18.14 20.73 25.62
N VAL A 381 17.82 19.53 25.13
CA VAL A 381 16.43 19.07 25.00
C VAL A 381 15.89 18.29 26.21
N SER A 382 16.75 17.94 27.18
CA SER A 382 16.48 16.97 28.26
C SER A 382 15.17 17.15 29.02
N ASP A 383 14.81 18.39 29.35
CA ASP A 383 13.64 18.72 30.18
C ASP A 383 12.31 18.34 29.49
N ARG A 384 12.24 18.57 28.17
CA ARG A 384 11.00 18.41 27.39
C ARG A 384 11.00 17.18 26.48
N TRP A 385 12.15 16.54 26.25
CA TRP A 385 12.28 15.40 25.34
C TRP A 385 11.31 14.25 25.62
N SER A 386 11.08 13.95 26.89
CA SER A 386 10.17 12.88 27.34
C SER A 386 8.86 13.39 27.93
N SER A 387 8.52 14.66 27.71
CA SER A 387 7.29 15.28 28.22
C SER A 387 6.26 15.40 27.08
N PRO A 388 4.96 15.24 27.35
CA PRO A 388 3.93 15.57 26.38
C PRO A 388 3.89 17.08 26.10
N LEU A 389 3.70 17.44 24.84
CA LEU A 389 3.69 18.84 24.40
C LEU A 389 2.34 19.54 24.63
N CYS A 390 1.27 18.78 24.82
CA CYS A 390 -0.08 19.31 25.00
C CYS A 390 -0.72 18.77 26.28
N HIS A 391 -1.56 19.59 26.91
CA HIS A 391 -2.51 19.12 27.91
C HIS A 391 -3.90 19.66 27.63
N LYS A 392 -4.89 18.90 28.06
CA LYS A 392 -6.29 19.22 27.89
C LYS A 392 -6.78 20.08 29.06
N MET A 393 -7.32 21.25 28.75
CA MET A 393 -7.97 22.11 29.75
C MET A 393 -9.36 21.60 30.11
N LYS A 394 -9.93 22.11 31.20
CA LYS A 394 -11.30 21.77 31.65
C LYS A 394 -12.38 22.04 30.59
N ASP A 395 -12.12 22.96 29.67
CA ASP A 395 -13.03 23.36 28.58
C ASP A 395 -12.81 22.54 27.27
N ASP A 396 -12.21 21.35 27.34
CA ASP A 396 -11.86 20.50 26.17
C ASP A 396 -10.79 21.08 25.22
N ARG A 397 -10.36 22.34 25.43
CA ARG A 397 -9.32 23.02 24.65
C ARG A 397 -7.92 22.49 24.95
N LEU A 398 -7.11 22.32 23.91
CA LEU A 398 -5.69 21.97 24.05
C LEU A 398 -4.84 23.22 24.27
N LYS A 399 -3.90 23.12 25.22
CA LYS A 399 -2.89 24.15 25.47
C LYS A 399 -1.51 23.53 25.40
N CYS A 400 -0.58 24.23 24.76
CA CYS A 400 0.83 23.89 24.75
C CYS A 400 1.39 23.91 26.19
N THR A 401 2.20 22.91 26.54
CA THR A 401 2.90 22.83 27.83
C THR A 401 4.14 23.74 27.91
N MET A 402 4.60 24.25 26.77
CA MET A 402 5.74 25.16 26.63
C MET A 402 5.26 26.57 26.34
N GLU A 403 5.93 27.56 26.94
CA GLU A 403 5.68 28.97 26.63
C GLU A 403 6.45 29.38 25.36
N LEU A 404 5.97 30.39 24.63
CA LEU A 404 6.60 30.85 23.39
C LEU A 404 8.08 31.23 23.59
N ALA A 405 8.40 31.91 24.70
CA ALA A 405 9.76 32.29 25.04
C ALA A 405 10.69 31.09 25.31
N GLU A 406 10.14 29.96 25.79
CA GLU A 406 10.90 28.72 26.01
C GLU A 406 11.22 28.04 24.67
N ILE A 407 10.25 28.03 23.73
CA ILE A 407 10.43 27.51 22.37
C ILE A 407 11.47 28.35 21.62
N GLU A 408 11.37 29.68 21.66
CA GLU A 408 12.33 30.59 21.03
C GLU A 408 13.76 30.39 21.57
N TRP A 409 13.89 30.21 22.89
CA TRP A 409 15.18 29.94 23.51
C TRP A 409 15.78 28.60 23.03
N LEU A 410 14.99 27.53 23.00
CA LEU A 410 15.44 26.22 22.50
C LEU A 410 15.82 26.27 21.02
N CYS A 411 15.00 26.92 20.18
CA CYS A 411 15.34 27.15 18.78
C CYS A 411 16.68 27.87 18.66
N GLY A 412 16.88 28.97 19.41
CA GLY A 412 18.14 29.70 19.43
C GLY A 412 19.35 28.84 19.80
N GLN A 413 19.24 28.02 20.86
CA GLN A 413 20.33 27.11 21.26
C GLN A 413 20.67 26.06 20.20
N LEU A 414 19.65 25.46 19.57
CA LEU A 414 19.85 24.46 18.52
C LEU A 414 20.41 25.09 17.23
N SER A 415 19.95 26.29 16.86
CA SER A 415 20.48 27.03 15.72
C SER A 415 21.94 27.42 15.95
N SER A 416 22.33 27.86 17.16
CA SER A 416 23.74 28.15 17.49
C SER A 416 24.61 26.90 17.42
N LEU A 417 24.13 25.74 17.90
CA LEU A 417 24.83 24.47 17.75
C LEU A 417 24.99 24.05 16.28
N LYS A 418 23.93 24.15 15.48
CA LYS A 418 23.95 23.86 14.04
C LYS A 418 24.94 24.77 13.30
N LYS A 419 24.95 26.06 13.62
CA LYS A 419 25.90 27.05 13.09
C LYS A 419 27.33 26.66 13.47
N ALA A 420 27.62 26.40 14.74
CA ALA A 420 28.95 26.01 15.22
C ALA A 420 29.46 24.73 14.54
N ILE A 421 28.59 23.72 14.31
CA ILE A 421 28.95 22.49 13.58
C ILE A 421 29.41 22.81 12.15
N SER A 422 28.69 23.70 11.45
CA SER A 422 29.02 24.10 10.08
C SER A 422 30.25 25.00 9.99
N GLU A 423 30.38 25.98 10.89
CA GLU A 423 31.43 27.00 10.89
C GLU A 423 32.80 26.39 11.22
N TYR A 424 32.86 25.54 12.25
CA TYR A 424 34.10 24.92 12.70
C TYR A 424 34.34 23.53 12.11
N SER A 425 33.50 23.08 11.16
CA SER A 425 33.59 21.75 10.55
C SER A 425 33.74 20.63 11.59
N LEU A 426 32.93 20.69 12.65
CA LEU A 426 32.97 19.76 13.80
C LEU A 426 32.58 18.32 13.45
N LEU A 427 32.35 18.03 12.17
CA LEU A 427 32.10 16.69 11.62
C LEU A 427 33.26 16.17 10.75
N GLY A 428 34.33 16.97 10.60
CA GLY A 428 35.48 16.69 9.74
C GLY A 428 35.16 17.02 8.28
N SER A 429 36.17 17.44 7.52
CA SER A 429 35.97 17.69 6.07
C SER A 429 35.56 16.38 5.39
N VAL A 430 34.48 16.43 4.60
CA VAL A 430 34.03 15.31 3.76
C VAL A 430 35.17 14.80 2.86
N GLY A 431 36.17 15.64 2.56
CA GLY A 431 37.38 15.28 1.81
C GLY A 431 38.48 14.54 2.60
N SER A 432 38.49 14.59 3.94
CA SER A 432 39.48 13.83 4.74
C SER A 432 39.17 12.32 4.79
N TYR A 433 38.03 11.91 4.23
CA TYR A 433 37.56 10.53 4.18
C TYR A 433 37.53 9.96 2.74
N ALA A 434 38.03 10.73 1.76
CA ALA A 434 38.13 10.32 0.37
C ALA A 434 39.44 9.58 0.08
N PHE A 435 39.74 8.50 0.83
CA PHE A 435 40.62 7.43 0.34
C PHE A 435 40.26 6.11 1.04
N PRO A 436 39.40 5.30 0.40
CA PRO A 436 39.61 3.87 0.44
C PRO A 436 39.43 3.28 -0.97
N ALA A 437 40.27 3.66 -1.92
CA ALA A 437 40.39 2.91 -3.18
C ALA A 437 41.73 3.25 -3.85
N GLN A 438 42.52 2.20 -4.10
CA GLN A 438 43.73 2.13 -4.92
C GLN A 438 45.09 2.19 -4.17
N HIS A 439 45.70 1.00 -4.09
CA HIS A 439 47.07 0.61 -3.70
C HIS A 439 47.39 0.57 -2.19
N ARG A 440 47.94 -0.51 -1.59
CA ARG A 440 48.80 -1.61 -2.11
C ARG A 440 48.48 -2.95 -1.43
N PHE A 441 48.59 -4.03 -2.22
CA PHE A 441 48.92 -5.37 -1.73
C PHE A 441 50.24 -5.32 -0.95
N VAL A 442 50.19 -5.55 0.37
CA VAL A 442 51.29 -6.14 1.14
C VAL A 442 50.68 -7.06 2.19
N SER A 443 50.97 -8.35 2.05
CA SER A 443 50.58 -9.44 2.94
C SER A 443 51.29 -9.33 4.30
N SER A 444 50.57 -9.51 5.41
CA SER A 444 50.95 -10.34 6.59
C SER A 444 50.08 -10.04 7.82
N SER A 445 49.36 -11.07 8.30
CA SER A 445 48.95 -11.33 9.70
C SER A 445 48.43 -10.16 10.58
N GLY A 446 47.66 -9.20 10.05
CA GLY A 446 47.06 -8.10 10.82
C GLY A 446 45.65 -7.66 10.39
N GLU A 447 44.93 -8.51 9.64
CA GLU A 447 43.72 -8.13 8.87
C GLU A 447 42.43 -7.92 9.70
N SER A 448 42.41 -8.27 10.99
CA SER A 448 41.19 -8.10 11.83
C SER A 448 41.10 -6.72 12.49
N GLU A 449 42.20 -6.13 12.97
CA GLU A 449 42.14 -4.83 13.68
C GLU A 449 41.96 -3.63 12.75
N THR A 450 42.53 -3.67 11.54
CA THR A 450 42.41 -2.58 10.56
C THR A 450 41.00 -2.50 9.96
N ASN A 451 40.38 -3.65 9.68
CA ASN A 451 38.99 -3.72 9.23
C ASN A 451 38.00 -3.29 10.32
N VAL A 452 38.23 -3.68 11.59
CA VAL A 452 37.38 -3.24 12.71
C VAL A 452 37.46 -1.74 12.94
N LYS A 453 38.66 -1.13 12.83
CA LYS A 453 38.83 0.34 12.92
C LYS A 453 38.14 1.07 11.75
N ALA A 454 38.24 0.56 10.53
CA ALA A 454 37.56 1.14 9.37
C ALA A 454 36.03 1.06 9.48
N LEU A 455 35.50 -0.07 9.98
CA LEU A 455 34.07 -0.24 10.26
C LEU A 455 33.59 0.71 11.37
N ALA A 456 34.35 0.85 12.46
CA ALA A 456 34.03 1.78 13.55
C ALA A 456 33.94 3.24 13.07
N ILE A 457 34.89 3.68 12.23
CA ILE A 457 34.91 5.03 11.65
C ILE A 457 33.70 5.24 10.73
N ASN A 458 33.34 4.23 9.92
CA ASN A 458 32.18 4.32 9.04
C ASN A 458 30.85 4.34 9.81
N GLU A 459 30.73 3.55 10.87
CA GLU A 459 29.57 3.57 11.76
C GLU A 459 29.43 4.89 12.51
N GLU A 460 30.54 5.43 13.03
CA GLU A 460 30.56 6.74 13.66
C GLU A 460 30.14 7.84 12.68
N ARG A 461 30.65 7.80 11.43
CA ARG A 461 30.25 8.73 10.37
C ARG A 461 28.74 8.66 10.12
N ARG A 462 28.19 7.46 9.97
CA ARG A 462 26.74 7.27 9.76
C ARG A 462 25.95 7.81 10.95
N SER A 463 26.41 7.56 12.18
CA SER A 463 25.79 8.09 13.40
C SER A 463 25.79 9.62 13.42
N LEU A 464 26.91 10.26 13.09
CA LEU A 464 27.03 11.72 13.01
C LEU A 464 26.17 12.36 11.91
N LEU A 465 25.99 11.70 10.77
CA LEU A 465 25.05 12.15 9.74
C LEU A 465 23.61 12.06 10.24
N ASN A 466 23.23 10.95 10.87
CA ASN A 466 21.91 10.79 11.49
C ASN A 466 21.69 11.82 12.62
N PHE A 467 22.75 12.20 13.35
CA PHE A 467 22.70 13.26 14.35
C PHE A 467 22.38 14.62 13.73
N LEU A 468 22.99 14.97 12.59
CA LEU A 468 22.65 16.20 11.87
C LEU A 468 21.19 16.22 11.46
N ASP A 469 20.69 15.10 10.93
CA ASP A 469 19.29 14.99 10.53
C ASP A 469 18.37 15.11 11.74
N LEU A 470 18.73 14.48 12.88
CA LEU A 470 18.01 14.64 14.15
C LEU A 470 18.01 16.09 14.64
N LEU A 471 19.16 16.77 14.61
CA LEU A 471 19.30 18.17 15.02
C LEU A 471 18.44 19.08 14.14
N ARG A 472 18.48 18.88 12.83
CA ARG A 472 17.65 19.60 11.86
C ARG A 472 16.17 19.36 12.10
N LEU A 473 15.72 18.11 12.18
CA LEU A 473 14.33 17.76 12.43
C LEU A 473 13.83 18.32 13.77
N THR A 474 14.66 18.28 14.82
CA THR A 474 14.29 18.83 16.13
C THR A 474 14.07 20.34 16.07
N GLU A 475 14.96 21.06 15.36
CA GLU A 475 14.82 22.49 15.13
C GLU A 475 13.57 22.79 14.30
N GLU A 476 13.34 22.09 13.18
CA GLU A 476 12.19 22.30 12.30
C GLU A 476 10.85 22.02 12.99
N VAL A 477 10.76 20.96 13.80
CA VAL A 477 9.55 20.66 14.58
C VAL A 477 9.28 21.75 15.63
N LEU A 478 10.31 22.26 16.31
CA LEU A 478 10.14 23.37 17.26
C LEU A 478 9.72 24.66 16.57
N GLN A 479 10.26 24.95 15.38
CA GLN A 479 9.85 26.12 14.59
C GLN A 479 8.42 25.99 14.08
N LEU A 480 8.00 24.81 13.62
CA LEU A 480 6.60 24.54 13.31
C LEU A 480 5.72 24.80 14.54
N TRP A 481 6.13 24.29 15.71
CA TRP A 481 5.39 24.49 16.95
C TRP A 481 5.28 25.96 17.36
N ARG A 482 6.35 26.73 17.14
CA ARG A 482 6.38 28.18 17.33
C ARG A 482 5.34 28.87 16.43
N ILE A 483 5.34 28.58 15.13
CA ILE A 483 4.38 29.14 14.17
C ILE A 483 2.94 28.82 14.61
N VAL A 484 2.65 27.56 14.95
CA VAL A 484 1.30 27.16 15.41
C VAL A 484 0.91 27.88 16.71
N CYS A 485 1.86 28.14 17.61
CA CYS A 485 1.62 28.93 18.83
C CYS A 485 1.33 30.41 18.53
N GLU A 486 2.04 31.02 17.58
CA GLU A 486 1.82 32.40 17.13
C GLU A 486 0.43 32.56 16.50
N HIS A 487 -0.03 31.57 15.71
CA HIS A 487 -1.33 31.56 15.05
C HIS A 487 -2.48 30.93 15.88
N GLN A 488 -2.46 31.11 17.21
CA GLN A 488 -3.51 30.64 18.13
C GLN A 488 -3.71 29.11 18.14
N PHE A 489 -2.73 28.38 18.70
CA PHE A 489 -2.69 26.92 18.85
C PHE A 489 -4.03 26.20 19.11
N HIS A 490 -4.86 26.71 20.02
CA HIS A 490 -6.12 26.09 20.41
C HIS A 490 -7.17 26.08 19.29
N VAL A 491 -7.14 27.05 18.37
CA VAL A 491 -8.07 27.13 17.22
C VAL A 491 -7.67 26.10 16.17
N ILE A 492 -6.38 26.06 15.81
CA ILE A 492 -5.84 25.12 14.82
C ILE A 492 -6.07 23.68 15.28
N THR A 493 -5.75 23.39 16.55
CA THR A 493 -5.94 22.04 17.08
C THR A 493 -7.39 21.61 17.20
N SER A 494 -8.35 22.55 17.31
CA SER A 494 -9.78 22.21 17.33
C SER A 494 -10.29 21.62 16.00
N GLN A 495 -9.60 21.90 14.89
CA GLN A 495 -9.94 21.39 13.56
C GLN A 495 -9.43 19.95 13.34
N LEU A 496 -8.55 19.44 14.22
CA LEU A 496 -8.02 18.09 14.11
C LEU A 496 -9.07 17.03 14.52
N PRO A 497 -9.03 15.83 13.91
CA PRO A 497 -9.85 14.69 14.35
C PRO A 497 -9.66 14.38 15.83
N LEU A 498 -10.71 13.93 16.52
CA LEU A 498 -10.69 13.64 17.96
C LEU A 498 -9.56 12.67 18.36
N GLN A 499 -9.34 11.62 17.56
CA GLN A 499 -8.26 10.65 17.78
C GLN A 499 -6.87 11.31 17.79
N LEU A 500 -6.62 12.23 16.86
CA LEU A 500 -5.33 12.91 16.75
C LEU A 500 -5.15 13.94 17.89
N ARG A 501 -6.23 14.59 18.33
CA ARG A 501 -6.22 15.47 19.52
C ARG A 501 -5.88 14.71 20.80
N GLU A 502 -6.41 13.50 20.96
CA GLU A 502 -6.08 12.62 22.09
C GLU A 502 -4.64 12.11 22.02
N GLN A 503 -4.16 11.75 20.81
CA GLN A 503 -2.76 11.39 20.59
C GLN A 503 -1.81 12.54 20.92
N LEU A 504 -2.12 13.79 20.56
CA LEU A 504 -1.28 14.95 20.91
C LEU A 504 -1.09 15.15 22.42
N CYS A 505 -2.00 14.65 23.26
CA CYS A 505 -1.88 14.72 24.72
C CYS A 505 -0.97 13.64 25.30
N THR A 506 -0.70 12.56 24.56
CA THR A 506 0.08 11.41 25.03
C THR A 506 1.43 11.28 24.34
N VAL A 507 1.57 11.84 23.13
CA VAL A 507 2.81 11.83 22.35
C VAL A 507 3.86 12.71 23.01
N HIS A 508 5.03 12.12 23.28
CA HIS A 508 6.21 12.83 23.76
C HIS A 508 6.89 13.60 22.62
N PHE A 509 7.63 14.66 22.98
CA PHE A 509 8.40 15.44 22.00
C PHE A 509 9.35 14.56 21.16
N SER A 510 10.03 13.58 21.79
CA SER A 510 10.91 12.64 21.10
C SER A 510 10.20 11.82 20.00
N THR A 511 8.99 11.35 20.29
CA THR A 511 8.18 10.59 19.33
C THR A 511 7.70 11.47 18.18
N LEU A 512 7.38 12.75 18.46
CA LEU A 512 7.00 13.71 17.43
C LEU A 512 8.14 13.95 16.44
N VAL A 513 9.38 14.11 16.93
CA VAL A 513 10.56 14.35 16.09
C VAL A 513 10.94 13.12 15.25
N VAL A 514 10.93 11.91 15.84
CA VAL A 514 11.44 10.70 15.16
C VAL A 514 10.41 10.04 14.25
N THR A 515 9.15 9.96 14.67
CA THR A 515 8.10 9.23 13.93
C THR A 515 6.84 10.05 13.67
N GLY A 516 6.78 11.30 14.13
CA GLY A 516 5.57 12.12 14.12
C GLY A 516 5.38 13.03 12.91
N LEU A 517 6.11 12.81 11.81
CA LEU A 517 6.00 13.64 10.60
C LEU A 517 4.57 13.76 10.06
N GLN A 518 3.77 12.69 10.16
CA GLN A 518 2.35 12.72 9.77
C GLN A 518 1.54 13.73 10.59
N ILE A 519 1.78 13.77 11.91
CA ILE A 519 1.11 14.70 12.83
C ILE A 519 1.50 16.14 12.49
N CYS A 520 2.77 16.38 12.16
CA CYS A 520 3.25 17.67 11.70
C CYS A 520 2.57 18.10 10.38
N SER A 521 2.44 17.19 9.42
CA SER A 521 1.75 17.43 8.15
C SER A 521 0.27 17.75 8.33
N ASP A 522 -0.42 17.02 9.23
CA ASP A 522 -1.83 17.27 9.56
C ASP A 522 -2.02 18.62 10.27
N LEU A 523 -1.09 19.02 11.15
CA LEU A 523 -1.06 20.33 11.80
C LEU A 523 -0.86 21.46 10.78
N ILE A 524 0.09 21.31 9.85
CA ILE A 524 0.30 22.26 8.75
C ILE A 524 -0.96 22.35 7.89
N THR A 525 -1.58 21.22 7.56
CA THR A 525 -2.82 21.18 6.78
C THR A 525 -3.95 21.94 7.49
N CYS A 526 -4.10 21.80 8.81
CA CYS A 526 -5.09 22.55 9.58
C CYS A 526 -4.75 24.04 9.70
N LEU A 527 -3.47 24.38 9.88
CA LEU A 527 -3.00 25.77 9.89
C LEU A 527 -3.32 26.46 8.57
N ILE A 528 -3.00 25.83 7.44
CA ILE A 528 -3.30 26.37 6.10
C ILE A 528 -4.81 26.46 5.91
N ARG A 529 -5.57 25.41 6.22
CA ARG A 529 -7.04 25.41 6.13
C ARG A 529 -7.71 26.53 6.92
N HIS A 530 -7.14 26.94 8.04
CA HIS A 530 -7.68 28.04 8.83
C HIS A 530 -7.64 29.38 8.09
N TYR A 531 -6.65 29.58 7.22
CA TYR A 531 -6.44 30.82 6.46
C TYR A 531 -6.86 30.71 4.98
N ILE A 532 -7.40 29.57 4.53
CA ILE A 532 -7.93 29.44 3.16
C ILE A 532 -9.00 30.51 2.92
N GLY A 533 -8.74 31.40 1.97
CA GLY A 533 -9.58 32.56 1.63
C GLY A 533 -8.96 33.92 1.98
N ASP A 534 -7.88 33.96 2.77
CA ASP A 534 -7.04 35.15 2.98
C ASP A 534 -5.67 34.93 2.32
N ASN A 535 -5.57 35.35 1.06
CA ASN A 535 -4.43 35.07 0.19
C ASN A 535 -3.12 35.70 0.71
N ALA A 536 -3.21 36.81 1.44
CA ALA A 536 -2.04 37.52 1.97
C ALA A 536 -1.41 36.76 3.14
N THR A 537 -2.22 36.27 4.07
CA THR A 537 -1.73 35.51 5.23
C THR A 537 -1.30 34.10 4.85
N THR A 538 -2.02 33.44 3.95
CA THR A 538 -1.66 32.10 3.44
C THR A 538 -0.29 32.10 2.76
N SER A 539 -0.02 33.08 1.89
CA SER A 539 1.28 33.21 1.22
C SER A 539 2.43 33.45 2.21
N SER A 540 2.21 34.30 3.22
CA SER A 540 3.21 34.59 4.25
C SER A 540 3.52 33.37 5.11
N VAL A 541 2.50 32.62 5.56
CA VAL A 541 2.68 31.40 6.34
C VAL A 541 3.40 30.33 5.51
N CYS A 542 3.06 30.15 4.23
CA CYS A 542 3.76 29.21 3.36
C CYS A 542 5.23 29.59 3.13
N GLU A 543 5.58 30.88 3.06
CA GLU A 543 6.97 31.33 3.00
C GLU A 543 7.71 31.10 4.32
N GLN A 544 7.06 31.35 5.46
CA GLN A 544 7.63 31.03 6.77
C GLN A 544 7.86 29.52 6.95
N LEU A 545 6.92 28.68 6.56
CA LEU A 545 7.07 27.22 6.63
C LEU A 545 8.19 26.72 5.71
N ARG A 546 8.31 27.27 4.49
CA ARG A 546 9.41 26.91 3.58
C ARG A 546 10.79 27.30 4.10
N THR A 547 10.89 28.46 4.75
CA THR A 547 12.17 28.96 5.27
C THR A 547 12.57 28.28 6.58
N LEU A 548 11.60 27.97 7.45
CA LEU A 548 11.86 27.46 8.80
C LEU A 548 11.78 25.93 8.92
N CYS A 549 10.99 25.24 8.09
CA CYS A 549 10.84 23.79 8.13
C CYS A 549 10.82 23.13 6.73
N PRO A 550 11.92 23.21 5.95
CA PRO A 550 11.98 22.73 4.57
C PRO A 550 11.90 21.20 4.43
N SER A 551 12.27 20.42 5.44
CA SER A 551 12.16 18.95 5.39
C SER A 551 10.74 18.46 5.69
N ILE A 552 9.97 19.25 6.44
CA ILE A 552 8.56 18.95 6.79
C ILE A 552 7.60 19.54 5.74
N PHE A 553 7.90 20.73 5.20
CA PHE A 553 7.11 21.43 4.19
C PHE A 553 7.97 21.82 2.99
N SER A 554 7.82 21.09 1.90
CA SER A 554 8.65 21.27 0.70
C SER A 554 8.06 22.29 -0.28
N ASP A 555 8.87 22.71 -1.26
CA ASP A 555 8.40 23.61 -2.33
C ASP A 555 7.23 23.01 -3.13
N ASP A 556 7.21 21.68 -3.28
CA ASP A 556 6.10 20.97 -3.93
C ASP A 556 4.80 21.08 -3.12
N ASP A 557 4.90 21.09 -1.79
CA ASP A 557 3.75 21.24 -0.89
C ASP A 557 3.22 22.68 -0.93
N ALA A 558 4.11 23.67 -1.06
CA ALA A 558 3.73 25.07 -1.28
C ALA A 558 3.02 25.27 -2.63
N VAL A 559 3.48 24.60 -3.69
CA VAL A 559 2.82 24.63 -5.00
C VAL A 559 1.45 23.95 -4.94
N ALA A 560 1.34 22.81 -4.25
CA ALA A 560 0.09 22.09 -4.06
C ALA A 560 -0.93 22.91 -3.26
N THR A 561 -0.49 23.57 -2.18
CA THR A 561 -1.37 24.41 -1.34
C THR A 561 -1.86 25.65 -2.10
N LYS A 562 -0.99 26.30 -2.86
CA LYS A 562 -1.40 27.38 -3.77
C LYS A 562 -2.43 26.90 -4.80
N ALA A 563 -2.23 25.72 -5.40
CA ALA A 563 -3.21 25.16 -6.32
C ALA A 563 -4.54 24.85 -5.63
N THR A 564 -4.54 24.34 -4.38
CA THR A 564 -5.78 24.12 -3.63
C THR A 564 -6.52 25.41 -3.28
N GLU A 565 -5.80 26.49 -3.00
CA GLU A 565 -6.37 27.83 -2.79
C GLU A 565 -7.09 28.31 -4.06
N MET A 566 -6.44 28.18 -5.22
CA MET A 566 -7.05 28.49 -6.52
C MET A 566 -8.31 27.63 -6.79
N LEU A 567 -8.30 26.35 -6.41
CA LEU A 567 -9.47 25.47 -6.57
C LEU A 567 -10.64 25.86 -5.65
N GLU A 568 -10.37 26.30 -4.42
CA GLU A 568 -11.42 26.80 -3.52
C GLU A 568 -11.94 28.18 -3.96
N GLU A 569 -11.09 29.06 -4.51
CA GLU A 569 -11.52 30.33 -5.13
C GLU A 569 -12.49 30.06 -6.29
N VAL A 570 -12.11 29.17 -7.21
CA VAL A 570 -12.93 28.76 -8.36
C VAL A 570 -14.27 28.17 -7.91
N ARG A 571 -14.33 27.46 -6.77
CA ARG A 571 -15.56 26.86 -6.26
C ARG A 571 -16.66 27.90 -5.99
N HIS A 572 -16.29 29.13 -5.67
CA HIS A 572 -17.22 30.23 -5.40
C HIS A 572 -17.54 31.09 -6.63
N MET A 573 -16.84 30.89 -7.75
CA MET A 573 -17.05 31.62 -9.00
C MET A 573 -18.10 30.96 -9.90
N GLU A 574 -18.88 31.75 -10.63
CA GLU A 574 -19.75 31.24 -11.69
C GLU A 574 -18.95 30.81 -12.93
N PRO A 575 -19.50 29.97 -13.84
CA PRO A 575 -18.81 29.57 -15.08
C PRO A 575 -18.48 30.77 -15.97
N CYS A 576 -17.20 31.16 -16.04
CA CYS A 576 -16.69 32.26 -16.86
C CYS A 576 -15.27 31.97 -17.37
N ALA A 577 -14.78 32.74 -18.35
CA ALA A 577 -13.45 32.52 -18.92
C ALA A 577 -12.31 32.67 -17.89
N GLU A 578 -12.48 33.53 -16.88
CA GLU A 578 -11.52 33.71 -15.78
C GLU A 578 -11.46 32.47 -14.88
N ARG A 579 -12.62 31.82 -14.65
CA ARG A 579 -12.73 30.55 -13.92
C ARG A 579 -11.92 29.45 -14.64
N ASP A 580 -12.06 29.34 -15.96
CA ASP A 580 -11.35 28.34 -16.76
C ASP A 580 -9.84 28.60 -16.78
N ALA A 581 -9.41 29.86 -16.83
CA ALA A 581 -8.00 30.24 -16.74
C ALA A 581 -7.37 29.88 -15.38
N LEU A 582 -8.08 30.14 -14.27
CA LEU A 582 -7.65 29.75 -12.93
C LEU A 582 -7.58 28.23 -12.78
N LEU A 583 -8.56 27.49 -13.31
CA LEU A 583 -8.54 26.02 -13.31
C LEU A 583 -7.34 25.46 -14.10
N ALA A 584 -7.07 25.99 -15.29
CA ALA A 584 -5.95 25.56 -16.11
C ALA A 584 -4.60 25.79 -15.39
N GLU A 585 -4.45 26.94 -14.72
CA GLU A 585 -3.25 27.24 -13.96
C GLU A 585 -3.13 26.36 -12.69
N ALA A 586 -4.22 26.09 -11.98
CA ALA A 586 -4.22 25.19 -10.83
C ALA A 586 -3.81 23.76 -11.22
N VAL A 587 -4.35 23.22 -12.34
CA VAL A 587 -3.96 21.91 -12.86
C VAL A 587 -2.49 21.90 -13.30
N ARG A 588 -2.00 22.98 -13.92
CA ARG A 588 -0.59 23.12 -14.30
C ARG A 588 0.33 23.07 -13.08
N LEU A 589 0.00 23.77 -12.00
CA LEU A 589 0.75 23.75 -10.74
C LEU A 589 0.76 22.36 -10.10
N LEU A 590 -0.40 21.69 -10.02
CA LEU A 590 -0.49 20.31 -9.52
C LEU A 590 0.33 19.32 -10.36
N THR A 591 0.45 19.56 -11.66
CA THR A 591 1.23 18.73 -12.58
C THR A 591 2.75 18.84 -12.33
N ILE A 592 3.24 20.00 -11.87
CA ILE A 592 4.66 20.21 -11.57
C ILE A 592 5.09 19.35 -10.36
N GLY A 593 4.31 19.38 -9.27
CA GLY A 593 4.59 18.68 -8.01
C GLY A 593 3.96 17.29 -7.88
N VAL A 594 3.54 16.67 -9.00
CA VAL A 594 2.61 15.52 -9.00
C VAL A 594 3.10 14.29 -8.22
N GLN A 595 4.41 14.13 -7.98
CA GLN A 595 5.00 12.97 -7.29
C GLN A 595 4.79 12.94 -5.76
N LYS A 596 4.58 14.11 -5.12
CA LYS A 596 4.41 14.19 -3.66
C LYS A 596 2.96 14.42 -3.22
N ILE A 597 2.10 14.85 -4.13
CA ILE A 597 0.70 15.13 -3.80
C ILE A 597 -0.11 13.85 -3.53
N ASN A 598 -1.10 13.97 -2.66
CA ASN A 598 -2.15 12.96 -2.49
C ASN A 598 -3.13 13.03 -3.68
N LEU A 599 -2.87 12.21 -4.69
CA LEU A 599 -3.63 12.19 -5.95
C LEU A 599 -5.14 11.97 -5.73
N PRO A 600 -5.62 10.98 -4.94
CA PRO A 600 -7.06 10.80 -4.70
C PRO A 600 -7.76 12.04 -4.11
N LEU A 601 -7.11 12.74 -3.17
CA LEU A 601 -7.67 13.94 -2.57
C LEU A 601 -7.80 15.06 -3.61
N MET A 602 -6.76 15.29 -4.41
CA MET A 602 -6.76 16.34 -5.45
C MET A 602 -7.77 16.04 -6.57
N CYS A 603 -7.88 14.78 -7.00
CA CYS A 603 -8.90 14.37 -7.97
C CYS A 603 -10.33 14.59 -7.44
N ASN A 604 -10.56 14.40 -6.13
CA ASN A 604 -11.85 14.69 -5.50
C ASN A 604 -12.17 16.19 -5.49
N LEU A 605 -11.16 17.04 -5.23
CA LEU A 605 -11.33 18.50 -5.32
C LEU A 605 -11.66 18.93 -6.75
N LEU A 606 -10.92 18.43 -7.76
CA LEU A 606 -11.19 18.71 -9.16
C LEU A 606 -12.59 18.24 -9.60
N TYR A 607 -13.03 17.07 -9.11
CA TYR A 607 -14.38 16.55 -9.33
C TYR A 607 -15.46 17.51 -8.81
N ARG A 608 -15.30 18.05 -7.60
CA ARG A 608 -16.25 19.01 -6.99
C ARG A 608 -16.35 20.33 -7.76
N VAL A 609 -15.31 20.71 -8.49
CA VAL A 609 -15.24 21.94 -9.28
C VAL A 609 -15.62 21.68 -10.76
N ASN A 610 -16.07 20.47 -11.09
CA ASN A 610 -16.43 20.00 -12.44
C ASN A 610 -15.28 20.05 -13.47
N CYS A 611 -14.03 19.94 -13.03
CA CYS A 611 -12.87 19.91 -13.93
C CYS A 611 -12.49 18.46 -14.31
N MET A 612 -13.27 17.84 -15.19
CA MET A 612 -13.11 16.43 -15.55
C MET A 612 -11.85 16.14 -16.38
N GLU A 613 -11.53 17.01 -17.34
CA GLU A 613 -10.31 16.90 -18.15
C GLU A 613 -9.04 17.04 -17.31
N GLY A 614 -9.06 17.92 -16.30
CA GLY A 614 -7.96 18.12 -15.36
C GLY A 614 -7.63 16.87 -14.53
N ILE A 615 -8.64 16.06 -14.18
CA ILE A 615 -8.42 14.77 -13.49
C ILE A 615 -7.58 13.84 -14.37
N VAL A 616 -7.96 13.70 -15.65
CA VAL A 616 -7.25 12.84 -16.59
C VAL A 616 -5.82 13.35 -16.83
N GLN A 617 -5.65 14.66 -17.04
CA GLN A 617 -4.34 15.26 -17.24
C GLN A 617 -3.40 15.02 -16.04
N LEU A 618 -3.90 15.21 -14.81
CA LEU A 618 -3.12 15.02 -13.59
C LEU A 618 -2.72 13.55 -13.39
N VAL A 619 -3.65 12.62 -13.61
CA VAL A 619 -3.41 11.18 -13.47
C VAL A 619 -2.42 10.67 -14.51
N LEU A 620 -2.55 11.10 -15.77
CA LEU A 620 -1.60 10.72 -16.82
C LEU A 620 -0.20 11.29 -16.55
N ALA A 621 -0.12 12.54 -16.09
CA ALA A 621 1.16 13.14 -15.69
C ALA A 621 1.79 12.40 -14.50
N ARG A 622 0.99 11.96 -13.51
CA ARG A 622 1.46 11.11 -12.40
C ARG A 622 2.05 9.81 -12.93
N ALA A 623 1.30 9.10 -13.79
CA ALA A 623 1.72 7.81 -14.33
C ALA A 623 3.02 7.91 -15.15
N GLU A 624 3.20 8.98 -15.92
CA GLU A 624 4.43 9.25 -16.67
C GLU A 624 5.61 9.57 -15.75
N LYS A 625 5.40 10.35 -14.68
CA LYS A 625 6.46 10.72 -13.72
C LYS A 625 6.88 9.58 -12.80
N ASP A 626 5.95 8.73 -12.38
CA ASP A 626 6.23 7.56 -11.53
C ASP A 626 6.99 6.46 -12.29
N ASP A 627 6.81 6.38 -13.61
CA ASP A 627 7.49 5.42 -14.49
C ASP A 627 7.96 6.09 -15.78
N SER A 628 9.00 6.91 -15.65
CA SER A 628 9.63 7.64 -16.77
C SER A 628 10.36 6.71 -17.76
N LYS A 629 10.72 5.50 -17.32
CA LYS A 629 11.42 4.49 -18.13
C LYS A 629 10.47 3.51 -18.81
N LEU A 630 9.14 3.64 -18.61
CA LEU A 630 8.12 2.75 -19.15
C LEU A 630 8.32 1.27 -18.78
N LEU A 631 8.88 1.00 -17.60
CA LEU A 631 9.11 -0.35 -17.09
C LEU A 631 7.79 -1.11 -16.93
N ALA A 632 6.72 -0.42 -16.55
CA ALA A 632 5.39 -1.02 -16.42
C ALA A 632 4.85 -1.51 -17.77
N LEU A 633 5.13 -0.76 -18.85
CA LEU A 633 4.73 -1.15 -20.20
C LEU A 633 5.53 -2.37 -20.68
N VAL A 634 6.81 -2.44 -20.34
CA VAL A 634 7.64 -3.61 -20.61
C VAL A 634 7.11 -4.82 -19.86
N ALA A 635 6.89 -4.72 -18.54
CA ALA A 635 6.30 -5.79 -17.73
C ALA A 635 4.93 -6.25 -18.26
N TYR A 636 4.10 -5.28 -18.68
CA TYR A 636 2.85 -5.57 -19.35
C TYR A 636 3.13 -6.39 -20.62
N ARG A 637 3.90 -5.90 -21.59
CA ARG A 637 4.11 -6.60 -22.88
C ARG A 637 4.86 -7.94 -22.76
N SER A 638 5.90 -8.02 -21.95
CA SER A 638 6.80 -9.18 -21.87
C SER A 638 6.21 -10.37 -21.12
N ARG A 639 5.06 -10.22 -20.46
CA ARG A 639 4.48 -11.23 -19.56
C ARG A 639 5.51 -11.76 -18.56
N ALA A 640 6.43 -10.90 -18.12
CA ALA A 640 7.44 -11.29 -17.16
C ALA A 640 6.73 -11.93 -15.95
N GLY A 641 7.13 -13.15 -15.60
CA GLY A 641 6.77 -13.73 -14.31
C GLY A 641 7.31 -12.86 -13.17
N ASP A 642 7.11 -13.29 -11.93
CA ASP A 642 7.54 -12.60 -10.69
C ASP A 642 9.04 -12.27 -10.58
N SER A 643 9.85 -12.42 -11.63
CA SER A 643 11.30 -12.21 -11.62
C SER A 643 11.72 -10.75 -11.46
N ASP A 644 10.95 -9.78 -11.97
CA ASP A 644 11.31 -8.35 -11.93
C ASP A 644 10.40 -7.54 -10.98
N GLN A 645 10.72 -7.57 -9.68
CA GLN A 645 9.98 -6.84 -8.63
C GLN A 645 9.82 -5.34 -8.95
N VAL A 646 10.87 -4.70 -9.49
CA VAL A 646 10.86 -3.26 -9.82
C VAL A 646 9.85 -2.93 -10.93
N ALA A 647 9.71 -3.80 -11.93
CA ALA A 647 8.78 -3.59 -13.04
C ALA A 647 7.33 -3.88 -12.64
N GLN A 648 7.13 -4.78 -11.68
CA GLN A 648 5.82 -5.02 -11.09
C GLN A 648 5.38 -3.88 -10.17
N GLU A 649 6.30 -3.33 -9.37
CA GLU A 649 6.04 -2.14 -8.55
C GLU A 649 5.62 -0.94 -9.40
N SER A 650 6.30 -0.69 -10.53
CA SER A 650 5.92 0.41 -11.42
C SER A 650 4.53 0.20 -12.05
N LEU A 651 4.18 -1.06 -12.36
CA LEU A 651 2.86 -1.43 -12.86
C LEU A 651 1.77 -1.21 -11.80
N ILE A 652 2.04 -1.56 -10.53
CA ILE A 652 1.13 -1.32 -9.41
C ILE A 652 0.91 0.20 -9.22
N ARG A 653 1.97 0.99 -9.16
CA ARG A 653 1.87 2.46 -9.01
C ARG A 653 1.04 3.09 -10.13
N ARG A 654 1.24 2.67 -11.39
CA ARG A 654 0.42 3.16 -12.52
C ARG A 654 -1.05 2.75 -12.40
N LYS A 655 -1.34 1.51 -12.00
CA LYS A 655 -2.72 1.06 -11.76
C LYS A 655 -3.40 1.88 -10.66
N GLU A 656 -2.69 2.17 -9.57
CA GLU A 656 -3.21 3.02 -8.48
C GLU A 656 -3.52 4.44 -8.97
N ALA A 657 -2.68 5.01 -9.85
CA ALA A 657 -2.96 6.30 -10.47
C ALA A 657 -4.24 6.24 -11.34
N TYR A 658 -4.34 5.27 -12.27
CA TYR A 658 -5.51 5.15 -13.16
C TYR A 658 -6.79 4.84 -12.41
N LYS A 659 -6.71 4.25 -11.22
CA LYS A 659 -7.86 4.04 -10.34
C LYS A 659 -8.60 5.35 -10.03
N CYS A 660 -7.90 6.48 -9.94
CA CYS A 660 -8.55 7.77 -9.74
C CYS A 660 -9.49 8.16 -10.91
N ILE A 661 -9.18 7.73 -12.14
CA ILE A 661 -10.04 7.94 -13.31
C ILE A 661 -11.27 7.03 -13.22
N THR A 662 -11.07 5.74 -12.91
CA THR A 662 -12.20 4.80 -12.79
C THR A 662 -13.11 5.17 -11.63
N ASP A 663 -12.57 5.59 -10.49
CA ASP A 663 -13.34 6.03 -9.32
C ASP A 663 -14.17 7.29 -9.65
N ALA A 664 -13.67 8.20 -10.50
CA ALA A 664 -14.43 9.35 -10.98
C ALA A 664 -15.59 8.94 -11.92
N LEU A 665 -15.35 7.97 -12.80
CA LEU A 665 -16.36 7.40 -13.70
C LEU A 665 -17.44 6.61 -12.93
N ASP A 666 -17.04 5.87 -11.89
CA ASP A 666 -17.96 5.15 -10.99
C ASP A 666 -18.89 6.14 -10.28
N LYS A 667 -18.35 7.22 -9.71
CA LYS A 667 -19.16 8.29 -9.09
C LYS A 667 -20.18 8.88 -10.06
N LEU A 668 -19.78 9.20 -11.30
CA LEU A 668 -20.72 9.71 -12.32
C LEU A 668 -21.81 8.69 -12.66
N THR A 669 -21.46 7.41 -12.70
CA THR A 669 -22.41 6.33 -13.01
C THR A 669 -23.39 6.09 -11.85
N GLU A 670 -22.91 6.15 -10.61
CA GLU A 670 -23.73 6.08 -9.39
C GLU A 670 -24.68 7.29 -9.26
N GLU A 671 -24.18 8.51 -9.50
CA GLU A 671 -25.00 9.73 -9.48
C GLU A 671 -26.10 9.70 -10.55
N LYS A 672 -25.80 9.14 -11.73
CA LYS A 672 -26.79 8.92 -12.79
C LYS A 672 -27.84 7.90 -12.38
N ALA A 673 -27.45 6.79 -11.74
CA ALA A 673 -28.40 5.79 -11.26
C ALA A 673 -29.38 6.36 -10.22
N GLN A 674 -28.95 7.36 -9.44
CA GLN A 674 -29.78 8.05 -8.46
C GLN A 674 -30.70 9.12 -9.08
N LYS A 675 -30.30 9.77 -10.18
CA LYS A 675 -31.07 10.83 -10.86
C LYS A 675 -31.85 10.27 -12.05
N THR A 676 -33.04 9.70 -11.81
CA THR A 676 -33.94 9.21 -12.86
C THR A 676 -34.78 10.33 -13.48
N GLY A 677 -34.20 11.12 -14.39
CA GLY A 677 -34.89 12.18 -15.15
C GLY A 677 -34.58 12.13 -16.65
N LYS A 678 -35.59 12.34 -17.51
CA LYS A 678 -35.56 12.19 -18.99
C LYS A 678 -34.90 13.36 -19.76
N GLU A 679 -34.00 14.11 -19.16
CA GLU A 679 -33.17 15.09 -19.90
C GLU A 679 -31.79 14.49 -20.19
N PRO A 680 -31.10 14.85 -21.30
CA PRO A 680 -29.70 14.47 -21.47
C PRO A 680 -28.89 15.08 -20.34
N CYS A 681 -28.64 14.30 -19.29
CA CYS A 681 -27.95 14.74 -18.09
C CYS A 681 -26.56 15.26 -18.44
N SER A 682 -26.17 16.44 -17.92
CA SER A 682 -24.80 16.97 -17.95
C SER A 682 -23.73 15.90 -17.64
N LEU A 683 -24.08 14.93 -16.79
CA LEU A 683 -23.24 13.82 -16.38
C LEU A 683 -22.77 12.91 -17.54
N ASP A 684 -23.56 12.76 -18.60
CA ASP A 684 -23.14 11.99 -19.78
C ASP A 684 -22.06 12.74 -20.57
N VAL A 685 -22.15 14.08 -20.62
CA VAL A 685 -21.12 14.93 -21.23
C VAL A 685 -19.82 14.84 -20.42
N ASP A 686 -19.91 14.94 -19.10
CA ASP A 686 -18.75 14.82 -18.20
C ASP A 686 -18.05 13.46 -18.33
N ARG A 687 -18.83 12.38 -18.41
CA ARG A 687 -18.30 11.03 -18.65
C ARG A 687 -17.60 10.94 -20.01
N ASP A 688 -18.22 11.47 -21.05
CA ASP A 688 -17.68 11.43 -22.40
C ASP A 688 -16.41 12.30 -22.53
N ILE A 689 -16.28 13.40 -21.76
CA ILE A 689 -15.04 14.18 -21.66
C ILE A 689 -13.90 13.33 -21.11
N ILE A 690 -14.13 12.60 -19.99
CA ILE A 690 -13.11 11.73 -19.39
C ILE A 690 -12.69 10.63 -20.38
N ILE A 691 -13.67 9.94 -20.96
CA ILE A 691 -13.42 8.85 -21.93
C ILE A 691 -12.62 9.38 -23.13
N ASN A 692 -13.04 10.50 -23.72
CA ASN A 692 -12.35 11.06 -24.88
C ASN A 692 -10.94 11.56 -24.54
N ALA A 693 -10.73 12.15 -23.36
CA ALA A 693 -9.41 12.58 -22.91
C ALA A 693 -8.44 11.39 -22.77
N VAL A 694 -8.90 10.26 -22.20
CA VAL A 694 -8.09 9.04 -22.09
C VAL A 694 -7.85 8.41 -23.47
N LEU A 695 -8.86 8.35 -24.35
CA LEU A 695 -8.69 7.78 -25.70
C LEU A 695 -7.75 8.60 -26.60
N ARG A 696 -7.60 9.91 -26.35
CA ARG A 696 -6.60 10.77 -27.00
C ARG A 696 -5.19 10.58 -26.43
N SER A 697 -5.07 9.97 -25.25
CA SER A 697 -3.76 9.74 -24.63
C SER A 697 -2.93 8.71 -25.40
N LYS A 698 -1.61 8.82 -25.30
CA LYS A 698 -0.66 7.87 -25.89
C LYS A 698 -0.36 6.68 -24.98
N ASP A 699 -0.98 6.64 -23.79
CA ASP A 699 -0.68 5.65 -22.76
C ASP A 699 -1.56 4.40 -22.95
N GLU A 700 -0.93 3.31 -23.40
CA GLU A 700 -1.57 2.02 -23.62
C GLU A 700 -2.19 1.46 -22.33
N LEU A 701 -1.55 1.66 -21.18
CA LEU A 701 -2.00 1.10 -19.89
C LEU A 701 -3.22 1.85 -19.33
N ALA A 702 -3.28 3.17 -19.56
CA ALA A 702 -4.44 3.98 -19.22
C ALA A 702 -5.66 3.55 -20.07
N CYS A 703 -5.47 3.39 -21.38
CA CYS A 703 -6.50 2.88 -22.29
C CYS A 703 -6.96 1.47 -21.91
N ALA A 704 -6.04 0.57 -21.59
CA ALA A 704 -6.36 -0.79 -21.14
C ALA A 704 -7.17 -0.81 -19.84
N SER A 705 -6.87 0.09 -18.90
CA SER A 705 -7.64 0.24 -17.65
C SER A 705 -9.05 0.76 -17.91
N LEU A 706 -9.19 1.74 -18.81
CA LEU A 706 -10.50 2.24 -19.26
C LEU A 706 -11.32 1.17 -19.98
N PHE A 707 -10.73 0.42 -20.92
CA PHE A 707 -11.44 -0.65 -21.63
C PHE A 707 -11.92 -1.73 -20.69
N LYS A 708 -11.12 -2.12 -19.69
CA LYS A 708 -11.55 -3.04 -18.63
C LYS A 708 -12.79 -2.48 -17.92
N TRP A 709 -12.73 -1.23 -17.46
CA TRP A 709 -13.85 -0.58 -16.77
C TRP A 709 -15.12 -0.49 -17.64
N LEU A 710 -14.99 -0.19 -18.93
CA LEU A 710 -16.11 -0.15 -19.88
C LEU A 710 -16.76 -1.52 -20.07
N ILE A 711 -15.98 -2.60 -20.11
CA ILE A 711 -16.50 -3.97 -20.22
C ILE A 711 -17.22 -4.36 -18.93
N ASP A 712 -16.62 -4.08 -17.77
CA ASP A 712 -17.18 -4.39 -16.46
C ASP A 712 -18.52 -3.65 -16.24
N ASN A 713 -18.71 -2.46 -16.83
CA ASN A 713 -19.95 -1.67 -16.79
C ASN A 713 -20.92 -1.89 -17.98
N ASN A 714 -20.71 -2.92 -18.82
CA ASN A 714 -21.53 -3.22 -20.00
C ASN A 714 -21.60 -2.09 -21.07
N LEU A 715 -20.61 -1.21 -21.13
CA LEU A 715 -20.48 -0.12 -22.11
C LEU A 715 -19.62 -0.53 -23.32
N SER A 716 -19.82 -1.75 -23.80
CA SER A 716 -19.07 -2.32 -24.92
C SER A 716 -19.27 -1.60 -26.25
N THR A 717 -20.39 -0.89 -26.42
CA THR A 717 -20.68 -0.09 -27.61
C THR A 717 -19.65 1.01 -27.83
N ILE A 718 -19.14 1.61 -26.75
CA ILE A 718 -18.12 2.66 -26.80
C ILE A 718 -16.79 2.09 -27.29
N ILE A 719 -16.44 0.86 -26.88
CA ILE A 719 -15.23 0.16 -27.36
C ILE A 719 -15.33 -0.09 -28.87
N ILE A 720 -16.48 -0.57 -29.34
CA ILE A 720 -16.73 -0.85 -30.77
C ILE A 720 -16.67 0.45 -31.62
N GLN A 721 -17.11 1.58 -31.07
CA GLN A 721 -17.06 2.88 -31.75
C GLN A 721 -15.68 3.55 -31.67
N SER A 722 -14.84 3.13 -30.73
CA SER A 722 -13.55 3.76 -30.50
C SER A 722 -12.59 3.50 -31.67
N LYS A 723 -11.77 4.50 -32.02
CA LYS A 723 -10.71 4.39 -33.03
C LYS A 723 -9.32 4.25 -32.40
N SER A 724 -9.25 3.80 -31.15
CA SER A 724 -7.99 3.70 -30.43
C SER A 724 -7.17 2.52 -30.97
N PRO A 725 -5.86 2.71 -31.27
CA PRO A 725 -5.01 1.65 -31.81
C PRO A 725 -4.74 0.53 -30.79
N PHE A 726 -5.06 0.72 -29.52
CA PHE A 726 -4.75 -0.21 -28.43
C PHE A 726 -5.84 -1.26 -28.19
N VAL A 727 -7.02 -1.12 -28.81
CA VAL A 727 -8.18 -2.01 -28.57
C VAL A 727 -7.91 -3.44 -29.03
N GLU A 728 -7.38 -3.62 -30.24
CA GLU A 728 -7.06 -4.94 -30.82
C GLU A 728 -6.04 -5.68 -29.93
N ALA A 729 -4.94 -5.02 -29.58
CA ALA A 729 -3.90 -5.57 -28.71
C ALA A 729 -4.44 -5.94 -27.32
N PHE A 730 -5.30 -5.10 -26.73
CA PHE A 730 -5.92 -5.36 -25.44
C PHE A 730 -6.85 -6.58 -25.47
N LEU A 731 -7.73 -6.68 -26.47
CA LEU A 731 -8.70 -7.78 -26.58
C LEU A 731 -8.03 -9.12 -26.87
N HIS A 732 -7.03 -9.16 -27.77
CA HIS A 732 -6.24 -10.37 -28.02
C HIS A 732 -5.55 -10.84 -26.75
N ARG A 733 -4.93 -9.92 -26.00
CA ARG A 733 -4.27 -10.27 -24.75
C ARG A 733 -5.22 -10.85 -23.71
N ARG A 734 -6.39 -10.24 -23.53
CA ARG A 734 -7.42 -10.75 -22.61
C ARG A 734 -7.87 -12.16 -22.96
N LEU A 735 -7.90 -12.48 -24.25
CA LEU A 735 -8.22 -13.82 -24.73
C LEU A 735 -7.11 -14.82 -24.39
N GLU A 736 -5.85 -14.43 -24.56
CA GLU A 736 -4.68 -15.27 -24.24
C GLU A 736 -4.53 -15.51 -22.72
N GLU A 737 -4.95 -14.56 -21.89
CA GLU A 737 -4.99 -14.66 -20.42
C GLU A 737 -6.11 -15.60 -19.90
N GLY A 738 -6.81 -16.32 -20.80
CA GLY A 738 -7.92 -17.22 -20.44
C GLY A 738 -9.25 -16.50 -20.22
N GLY A 739 -9.39 -15.29 -20.74
CA GLY A 739 -10.61 -14.49 -20.63
C GLY A 739 -11.83 -15.16 -21.27
N SER A 740 -13.01 -14.72 -20.82
CA SER A 740 -14.31 -15.18 -21.32
C SER A 740 -14.39 -15.10 -22.86
N PRO A 741 -15.08 -16.04 -23.53
CA PRO A 741 -15.37 -15.94 -24.97
C PRO A 741 -16.05 -14.63 -25.41
N ARG A 742 -16.62 -13.86 -24.47
CA ARG A 742 -17.19 -12.52 -24.74
C ARG A 742 -16.18 -11.53 -25.32
N TYR A 743 -14.88 -11.70 -25.07
CA TYR A 743 -13.85 -10.84 -25.68
C TYR A 743 -13.69 -11.08 -27.18
N LEU A 744 -13.82 -12.34 -27.64
CA LEU A 744 -13.85 -12.65 -29.07
C LEU A 744 -15.10 -12.07 -29.74
N ASP A 745 -16.25 -12.16 -29.06
CA ASP A 745 -17.50 -11.57 -29.54
C ASP A 745 -17.39 -10.04 -29.73
N LEU A 746 -16.65 -9.37 -28.84
CA LEU A 746 -16.34 -7.94 -28.97
C LEU A 746 -15.35 -7.65 -30.10
N LEU A 747 -14.34 -8.51 -30.25
CA LEU A 747 -13.26 -8.32 -31.22
C LEU A 747 -13.76 -8.42 -32.67
N TRP A 748 -14.61 -9.40 -32.99
CA TRP A 748 -15.14 -9.49 -34.36
C TRP A 748 -16.09 -8.31 -34.68
N ARG A 749 -16.91 -7.86 -33.72
CA ARG A 749 -17.75 -6.66 -33.88
C ARG A 749 -16.94 -5.38 -34.05
N PHE A 750 -15.80 -5.28 -33.36
CA PHE A 750 -14.87 -4.19 -33.56
C PHE A 750 -14.30 -4.20 -34.97
N HIS A 751 -13.83 -5.35 -35.48
CA HIS A 751 -13.32 -5.47 -36.85
C HIS A 751 -14.38 -5.22 -37.93
N GLU A 752 -15.62 -5.66 -37.72
CA GLU A 752 -16.74 -5.35 -38.60
C GLU A 752 -16.99 -3.83 -38.68
N ARG A 753 -16.87 -3.13 -37.55
CA ARG A 753 -17.04 -1.67 -37.50
C ARG A 753 -15.82 -0.90 -38.01
N SER A 754 -14.60 -1.43 -37.85
CA SER A 754 -13.37 -0.84 -38.38
C SER A 754 -13.26 -0.98 -39.90
N GLY A 755 -14.02 -1.92 -40.50
CA GLY A 755 -14.02 -2.23 -41.93
C GLY A 755 -13.12 -3.40 -42.30
N ASP A 756 -12.53 -4.09 -41.32
CA ASP A 756 -11.66 -5.26 -41.52
C ASP A 756 -12.47 -6.57 -41.56
N PHE A 757 -13.33 -6.72 -42.57
CA PHE A 757 -14.28 -7.84 -42.64
C PHE A 757 -13.61 -9.22 -42.70
N TYR A 758 -12.43 -9.35 -43.31
CA TYR A 758 -11.70 -10.63 -43.35
C TYR A 758 -11.28 -11.11 -41.95
N LYS A 759 -10.66 -10.23 -41.15
CA LYS A 759 -10.28 -10.56 -39.76
C LYS A 759 -11.51 -10.95 -38.93
N ALA A 760 -12.62 -10.22 -39.10
CA ALA A 760 -13.89 -10.56 -38.44
C ALA A 760 -14.39 -11.96 -38.85
N ALA A 761 -14.34 -12.30 -40.15
CA ALA A 761 -14.77 -13.59 -40.66
C ALA A 761 -13.91 -14.76 -40.12
N VAL A 762 -12.58 -14.58 -40.06
CA VAL A 762 -11.66 -15.58 -39.48
C VAL A 762 -11.95 -15.80 -37.99
N LEU A 763 -12.19 -14.73 -37.22
CA LEU A 763 -12.52 -14.85 -35.80
C LEU A 763 -13.88 -15.53 -35.56
N LEU A 764 -14.87 -15.27 -36.43
CA LEU A 764 -16.17 -15.94 -36.39
C LEU A 764 -16.08 -17.43 -36.73
N ASP A 765 -15.25 -17.82 -37.70
CA ASP A 765 -14.96 -19.23 -38.00
C ASP A 765 -14.29 -19.92 -36.81
N GLN A 766 -13.30 -19.26 -36.17
CA GLN A 766 -12.67 -19.77 -34.95
C GLN A 766 -13.67 -19.91 -33.79
N LEU A 767 -14.60 -18.96 -33.62
CA LEU A 767 -15.68 -19.04 -32.62
C LEU A 767 -16.61 -20.23 -32.89
N ALA A 768 -16.97 -20.46 -34.15
CA ALA A 768 -17.81 -21.58 -34.55
C ALA A 768 -17.11 -22.94 -34.39
N ALA A 769 -15.79 -23.01 -34.56
CA ALA A 769 -14.99 -24.23 -34.46
C ALA A 769 -14.60 -24.61 -33.01
N ARG A 770 -14.60 -23.67 -32.06
CA ARG A 770 -14.20 -23.94 -30.66
C ARG A 770 -15.07 -25.00 -29.98
N GLU A 771 -14.44 -25.99 -29.38
CA GLU A 771 -15.14 -27.04 -28.63
C GLU A 771 -15.54 -26.55 -27.21
N GLY A 772 -16.76 -26.86 -26.77
CA GLY A 772 -17.26 -26.55 -25.42
C GLY A 772 -18.75 -26.21 -25.37
N GLY A 773 -19.34 -26.29 -24.17
CA GLY A 773 -20.77 -26.02 -23.93
C GLY A 773 -21.17 -24.54 -23.82
N ASN A 774 -20.26 -23.61 -24.15
CA ASN A 774 -20.52 -22.17 -24.05
C ASN A 774 -21.40 -21.64 -25.18
N PHE A 775 -21.47 -22.34 -26.31
CA PHE A 775 -22.21 -21.93 -27.50
C PHE A 775 -23.08 -23.08 -28.01
N ASP A 776 -24.36 -22.80 -28.21
CA ASP A 776 -25.29 -23.74 -28.81
C ASP A 776 -25.08 -23.81 -30.34
N ILE A 777 -25.51 -24.90 -30.99
CA ILE A 777 -25.41 -25.06 -32.45
C ILE A 777 -26.12 -23.93 -33.21
N ASP A 778 -27.22 -23.40 -32.67
CA ASP A 778 -27.91 -22.22 -33.23
C ASP A 778 -27.00 -20.99 -33.30
N GLN A 779 -26.20 -20.76 -32.26
CA GLN A 779 -25.22 -19.66 -32.24
C GLN A 779 -24.06 -19.91 -33.19
N ARG A 780 -23.60 -21.17 -33.31
CA ARG A 780 -22.53 -21.55 -34.25
C ARG A 780 -22.96 -21.34 -35.71
N VAL A 781 -24.20 -21.72 -36.05
CA VAL A 781 -24.78 -21.45 -37.37
C VAL A 781 -24.89 -19.94 -37.62
N ALA A 782 -25.30 -19.16 -36.62
CA ALA A 782 -25.32 -17.71 -36.72
C ALA A 782 -23.91 -17.13 -36.98
N TYR A 783 -22.89 -17.58 -36.24
CA TYR A 783 -21.50 -17.16 -36.46
C TYR A 783 -20.99 -17.52 -37.85
N LEU A 784 -21.23 -18.74 -38.34
CA LEU A 784 -20.83 -19.15 -39.69
C LEU A 784 -21.57 -18.36 -40.77
N SER A 785 -22.86 -18.06 -40.57
CA SER A 785 -23.63 -17.22 -41.49
C SER A 785 -23.08 -15.79 -41.55
N GLN A 786 -22.72 -15.21 -40.40
CA GLN A 786 -22.10 -13.89 -40.33
C GLN A 786 -20.68 -13.91 -40.92
N ALA A 787 -19.91 -14.98 -40.68
CA ALA A 787 -18.59 -15.16 -41.26
C ALA A 787 -18.65 -15.17 -42.79
N ALA A 788 -19.63 -15.90 -43.36
CA ALA A 788 -19.85 -15.93 -44.81
C ALA A 788 -20.24 -14.56 -45.37
N MET A 789 -21.06 -13.77 -44.65
CA MET A 789 -21.44 -12.41 -45.05
C MET A 789 -20.25 -11.44 -44.97
N CYS A 790 -19.45 -11.51 -43.90
CA CYS A 790 -18.23 -10.71 -43.74
C CYS A 790 -17.18 -11.07 -44.81
N ALA A 791 -16.96 -12.35 -45.09
CA ALA A 791 -16.05 -12.80 -46.14
C ALA A 791 -16.49 -12.34 -47.54
N GLN A 792 -17.80 -12.32 -47.82
CA GLN A 792 -18.35 -11.75 -49.07
C GLN A 792 -18.22 -10.23 -49.16
N SER A 793 -18.24 -9.54 -48.02
CA SER A 793 -18.15 -8.09 -47.93
C SER A 793 -16.71 -7.56 -47.87
N ALA A 794 -15.72 -8.46 -47.78
CA ALA A 794 -14.31 -8.10 -47.76
C ALA A 794 -13.88 -7.43 -49.07
N THR A 795 -13.11 -6.34 -48.97
CA THR A 795 -12.68 -5.56 -50.13
C THR A 795 -11.65 -6.31 -50.97
N PRO A 796 -11.62 -6.06 -52.30
CA PRO A 796 -10.72 -6.72 -53.23
C PRO A 796 -9.20 -6.39 -53.05
N GLN A 797 -8.78 -5.83 -51.92
CA GLN A 797 -7.35 -5.64 -51.61
C GLN A 797 -6.79 -6.80 -50.75
N GLN A 798 -7.65 -7.66 -50.20
CA GLN A 798 -7.28 -8.78 -49.29
C GLN A 798 -7.25 -10.16 -50.01
N LEU A 799 -7.15 -10.18 -51.36
CA LEU A 799 -7.82 -11.14 -52.25
C LEU A 799 -7.28 -12.57 -52.44
N SER A 800 -6.08 -12.95 -52.01
CA SER A 800 -5.55 -14.24 -52.45
C SER A 800 -6.16 -15.46 -51.74
N GLU A 801 -6.61 -15.33 -50.49
CA GLU A 801 -7.10 -16.45 -49.67
C GLU A 801 -8.61 -16.42 -49.41
N VAL A 802 -9.28 -15.30 -49.71
CA VAL A 802 -10.70 -15.08 -49.41
C VAL A 802 -11.65 -16.04 -50.15
N PRO A 803 -11.45 -16.38 -51.44
CA PRO A 803 -12.35 -17.29 -52.15
C PRO A 803 -12.35 -18.71 -51.56
N ASP A 804 -11.17 -19.22 -51.24
CA ASP A 804 -10.99 -20.57 -50.67
C ASP A 804 -11.59 -20.60 -49.26
N PHE A 805 -11.27 -19.61 -48.42
CA PHE A 805 -11.86 -19.48 -47.09
C PHE A 805 -13.39 -19.35 -47.12
N LEU A 806 -13.96 -18.61 -48.08
CA LEU A 806 -15.40 -18.49 -48.24
C LEU A 806 -16.05 -19.83 -48.61
N SER A 807 -15.40 -20.62 -49.46
CA SER A 807 -15.85 -21.98 -49.76
C SER A 807 -15.85 -22.84 -48.50
N ASP A 808 -14.75 -22.83 -47.75
CA ASP A 808 -14.61 -23.60 -46.51
C ASP A 808 -15.69 -23.26 -45.47
N VAL A 809 -15.98 -21.95 -45.28
CA VAL A 809 -17.03 -21.49 -44.35
C VAL A 809 -18.42 -21.90 -44.83
N ARG A 810 -18.68 -21.90 -46.14
CA ARG A 810 -19.96 -22.36 -46.71
C ARG A 810 -20.15 -23.86 -46.51
N ASP A 811 -19.11 -24.65 -46.75
CA ASP A 811 -19.15 -26.11 -46.54
C ASP A 811 -19.41 -26.43 -45.07
N LYS A 812 -18.71 -25.75 -44.15
CA LYS A 812 -18.96 -25.85 -42.69
C LYS A 812 -20.39 -25.43 -42.32
N LEU A 813 -20.93 -24.38 -42.95
CA LEU A 813 -22.29 -23.90 -42.70
C LEU A 813 -23.33 -24.94 -43.13
N GLU A 814 -23.16 -25.61 -44.27
CA GLU A 814 -24.04 -26.69 -44.72
C GLU A 814 -24.05 -27.86 -43.71
N VAL A 815 -22.87 -28.29 -43.26
CA VAL A 815 -22.75 -29.36 -42.26
C VAL A 815 -23.39 -28.94 -40.92
N ALA A 816 -23.15 -27.70 -40.48
CA ALA A 816 -23.75 -27.15 -39.26
C ALA A 816 -25.29 -27.07 -39.33
N GLN A 817 -25.85 -26.75 -40.50
CA GLN A 817 -27.30 -26.77 -40.72
C GLN A 817 -27.88 -28.19 -40.66
N ILE A 818 -27.17 -29.19 -41.20
CA ILE A 818 -27.56 -30.60 -41.06
C ILE A 818 -27.53 -31.01 -39.58
N GLN A 819 -26.48 -30.63 -38.85
CA GLN A 819 -26.35 -30.87 -37.41
C GLN A 819 -27.47 -30.23 -36.60
N LEU A 820 -27.85 -28.98 -36.91
CA LEU A 820 -29.00 -28.30 -36.32
C LEU A 820 -30.31 -29.04 -36.62
N ARG A 821 -30.49 -29.56 -37.84
CA ARG A 821 -31.67 -30.35 -38.21
C ARG A 821 -31.73 -31.66 -37.42
N ILE A 822 -30.60 -32.33 -37.17
CA ILE A 822 -30.52 -33.49 -36.27
C ILE A 822 -30.97 -33.11 -34.87
N LYS A 823 -30.43 -32.03 -34.28
CA LYS A 823 -30.84 -31.54 -32.95
C LYS A 823 -32.35 -31.30 -32.88
N ASN A 824 -32.93 -30.64 -33.87
CA ASN A 824 -34.37 -30.34 -33.90
C ASN A 824 -35.21 -31.62 -33.97
N LEU A 825 -34.80 -32.61 -34.79
CA LEU A 825 -35.46 -33.90 -34.87
C LEU A 825 -35.36 -34.70 -33.56
N LEU A 826 -34.20 -34.71 -32.91
CA LEU A 826 -34.01 -35.39 -31.62
C LEU A 826 -34.79 -34.69 -30.50
N SER A 827 -34.88 -33.35 -30.52
CA SER A 827 -35.67 -32.57 -29.56
C SER A 827 -37.16 -32.90 -29.67
N SER A 828 -37.67 -33.16 -30.88
CA SER A 828 -39.07 -33.60 -31.08
C SER A 828 -39.35 -35.03 -30.58
N ARG A 829 -38.32 -35.85 -30.36
CA ARG A 829 -38.40 -37.26 -29.95
C ARG A 829 -38.04 -37.49 -28.48
N GLN A 830 -38.12 -36.46 -27.64
CA GLN A 830 -37.61 -36.32 -26.24
C GLN A 830 -37.95 -37.42 -25.21
N ASN A 831 -38.62 -38.51 -25.58
CA ASN A 831 -39.05 -39.59 -24.69
C ASN A 831 -37.95 -40.63 -24.34
N GLN A 832 -36.70 -40.44 -24.80
CA GLN A 832 -35.59 -41.37 -24.55
C GLN A 832 -34.38 -40.64 -23.94
N ALA A 833 -33.83 -41.14 -22.83
CA ALA A 833 -32.67 -40.56 -22.14
C ALA A 833 -31.42 -40.45 -23.03
N THR A 834 -31.31 -41.30 -24.06
CA THR A 834 -30.25 -41.26 -25.08
C THR A 834 -30.32 -40.04 -26.00
N CYS A 835 -31.50 -39.41 -26.15
CA CYS A 835 -31.64 -38.20 -26.97
C CYS A 835 -31.11 -36.95 -26.26
N ALA A 836 -31.23 -36.87 -24.93
CA ALA A 836 -30.72 -35.73 -24.15
C ALA A 836 -29.19 -35.66 -24.20
N THR A 837 -28.51 -36.79 -24.01
CA THR A 837 -27.04 -36.86 -24.11
C THR A 837 -26.54 -36.61 -25.53
N ALA A 838 -27.28 -37.05 -26.55
CA ALA A 838 -26.98 -36.75 -27.94
C ALA A 838 -27.11 -35.25 -28.27
N ILE A 839 -28.12 -34.55 -27.72
CA ILE A 839 -28.30 -33.10 -27.90
C ILE A 839 -27.14 -32.33 -27.25
N GLU A 840 -26.71 -32.70 -26.05
CA GLU A 840 -25.55 -32.07 -25.41
C GLU A 840 -24.28 -32.26 -26.25
N ARG A 841 -24.07 -33.45 -26.82
CA ARG A 841 -22.94 -33.71 -27.73
C ARG A 841 -23.04 -32.91 -29.02
N LEU A 842 -24.24 -32.77 -29.61
CA LEU A 842 -24.46 -31.95 -30.81
C LEU A 842 -24.23 -30.45 -30.56
N ASN A 843 -24.32 -29.97 -29.32
CA ASN A 843 -24.06 -28.57 -29.00
C ASN A 843 -22.58 -28.30 -28.69
N SER A 844 -21.80 -29.33 -28.38
CA SER A 844 -20.43 -29.16 -27.87
C SER A 844 -19.42 -28.78 -28.96
N ARG A 845 -19.60 -29.25 -30.20
CA ARG A 845 -18.69 -28.99 -31.33
C ARG A 845 -19.37 -29.19 -32.69
N LEU A 846 -18.73 -28.74 -33.75
CA LEU A 846 -19.10 -29.11 -35.13
C LEU A 846 -18.53 -30.49 -35.46
N PHE A 847 -19.37 -31.39 -35.97
CA PHE A 847 -18.96 -32.73 -36.37
C PHE A 847 -18.69 -32.80 -37.87
N THR A 848 -17.85 -33.74 -38.27
CA THR A 848 -17.65 -34.06 -39.68
C THR A 848 -18.84 -34.83 -40.25
N VAL A 849 -18.96 -34.85 -41.58
CA VAL A 849 -20.05 -35.58 -42.27
C VAL A 849 -20.07 -37.07 -41.89
N GLN A 850 -18.90 -37.68 -41.75
CA GLN A 850 -18.78 -39.09 -41.36
C GLN A 850 -19.21 -39.33 -39.91
N GLU A 851 -18.77 -38.49 -38.97
CA GLU A 851 -19.18 -38.60 -37.56
C GLU A 851 -20.69 -38.36 -37.40
N LEU A 852 -21.27 -37.39 -38.12
CA LEU A 852 -22.73 -37.19 -38.13
C LEU A 852 -23.48 -38.41 -38.66
N PHE A 853 -22.89 -39.12 -39.62
CA PHE A 853 -23.49 -40.33 -40.18
C PHE A 853 -23.45 -41.50 -39.18
N GLU A 854 -22.26 -41.81 -38.64
CA GLU A 854 -22.00 -42.98 -37.79
C GLU A 854 -22.53 -42.81 -36.37
N GLU A 855 -22.35 -41.64 -35.75
CA GLU A 855 -22.72 -41.42 -34.35
C GLU A 855 -24.19 -40.98 -34.17
N PHE A 856 -24.81 -40.39 -35.19
CA PHE A 856 -26.16 -39.82 -35.06
C PHE A 856 -27.15 -40.37 -36.10
N ALA A 857 -26.87 -40.23 -37.40
CA ALA A 857 -27.85 -40.56 -38.43
C ALA A 857 -28.17 -42.07 -38.48
N ALA A 858 -27.17 -42.94 -38.32
CA ALA A 858 -27.36 -44.39 -38.27
C ALA A 858 -28.01 -44.87 -36.95
N PRO A 859 -27.52 -44.52 -35.74
CA PRO A 859 -28.07 -45.02 -34.49
C PRO A 859 -29.49 -44.55 -34.19
N PHE A 860 -29.82 -43.29 -34.51
CA PHE A 860 -31.18 -42.75 -34.36
C PHE A 860 -32.08 -43.03 -35.57
N ASN A 861 -31.54 -43.75 -36.55
CA ASN A 861 -32.21 -44.15 -37.77
C ASN A 861 -32.91 -42.96 -38.46
N LEU A 862 -32.15 -42.00 -38.99
CA LEU A 862 -32.66 -40.75 -39.57
C LEU A 862 -32.39 -40.71 -41.10
N PRO A 863 -33.27 -41.25 -41.96
CA PRO A 863 -32.99 -41.47 -43.38
C PRO A 863 -32.91 -40.15 -44.17
N GLU A 864 -33.67 -39.13 -43.81
CA GLU A 864 -33.54 -37.79 -44.42
C GLU A 864 -32.19 -37.14 -44.14
N ILE A 865 -31.66 -37.35 -42.93
CA ILE A 865 -30.35 -36.85 -42.56
C ILE A 865 -29.28 -37.65 -43.30
N LYS A 866 -29.41 -38.98 -43.38
CA LYS A 866 -28.51 -39.82 -44.18
C LYS A 866 -28.47 -39.34 -45.65
N LEU A 867 -29.64 -39.04 -46.25
CA LEU A 867 -29.74 -38.52 -47.60
C LEU A 867 -29.09 -37.13 -47.75
N ALA A 868 -29.33 -36.23 -46.78
CA ALA A 868 -28.70 -34.90 -46.75
C ALA A 868 -27.17 -34.98 -46.60
N LEU A 869 -26.65 -35.90 -45.78
CA LEU A 869 -25.22 -36.14 -45.63
C LEU A 869 -24.60 -36.70 -46.92
N CYS A 870 -25.27 -37.63 -47.62
CA CYS A 870 -24.79 -38.14 -48.93
C CYS A 870 -24.74 -37.05 -50.00
N HIS A 871 -25.70 -36.12 -49.98
CA HIS A 871 -25.69 -34.96 -50.87
C HIS A 871 -24.53 -34.01 -50.55
N CYS A 872 -24.34 -33.69 -49.26
CA CYS A 872 -23.28 -32.81 -48.76
C CYS A 872 -21.87 -33.38 -49.03
N SER A 873 -21.65 -34.68 -48.84
CA SER A 873 -20.37 -35.34 -49.13
C SER A 873 -20.15 -35.70 -50.60
N ALA A 874 -21.07 -35.32 -51.50
CA ALA A 874 -21.09 -35.75 -52.90
C ALA A 874 -20.98 -37.27 -53.11
N THR A 875 -21.35 -38.10 -52.12
CA THR A 875 -21.24 -39.56 -52.18
C THR A 875 -22.46 -40.15 -52.88
N TYR A 876 -22.26 -40.80 -54.03
CA TYR A 876 -23.34 -41.32 -54.85
C TYR A 876 -23.29 -42.86 -54.94
N ASN A 877 -24.31 -43.52 -54.40
CA ASN A 877 -24.61 -44.92 -54.64
C ASN A 877 -26.11 -45.04 -54.98
N PRO A 878 -26.48 -45.44 -56.22
CA PRO A 878 -27.87 -45.44 -56.66
C PRO A 878 -28.76 -46.38 -55.84
N GLU A 879 -28.25 -47.54 -55.42
CA GLU A 879 -29.02 -48.52 -54.64
C GLU A 879 -29.31 -47.98 -53.24
N LEU A 880 -28.27 -47.44 -52.58
CA LEU A 880 -28.40 -46.85 -51.25
C LEU A 880 -29.31 -45.62 -51.24
N ILE A 881 -29.21 -44.74 -52.25
CA ILE A 881 -30.06 -43.54 -52.34
C ILE A 881 -31.52 -43.95 -52.51
N LEU A 882 -31.80 -44.94 -53.36
CA LEU A 882 -33.15 -45.45 -53.57
C LEU A 882 -33.68 -46.10 -52.28
N GLU A 883 -32.87 -46.92 -51.61
CA GLU A 883 -33.21 -47.52 -50.30
C GLU A 883 -33.57 -46.45 -49.27
N LEU A 884 -32.73 -45.42 -49.11
CA LEU A 884 -32.99 -44.31 -48.18
C LEU A 884 -34.26 -43.51 -48.54
N CYS A 885 -34.51 -43.28 -49.83
CA CYS A 885 -35.72 -42.60 -50.28
C CYS A 885 -36.97 -43.45 -50.00
N MET A 886 -36.91 -44.76 -50.23
CA MET A 886 -38.00 -45.68 -49.92
C MET A 886 -38.23 -45.82 -48.41
N ASP A 887 -37.18 -45.80 -47.60
CA ASP A 887 -37.26 -45.73 -46.13
C ASP A 887 -38.03 -44.49 -45.65
N ILE A 888 -37.82 -43.33 -46.30
CA ILE A 888 -38.56 -42.10 -45.99
C ILE A 888 -40.04 -42.28 -46.36
N VAL A 889 -40.30 -42.82 -47.55
CA VAL A 889 -41.66 -43.09 -48.05
C VAL A 889 -42.40 -44.05 -47.13
N GLU A 890 -41.79 -45.17 -46.75
CA GLU A 890 -42.38 -46.18 -45.87
C GLU A 890 -42.72 -45.60 -44.48
N ARG A 891 -41.89 -44.69 -43.95
CA ARG A 891 -42.16 -44.01 -42.68
C ARG A 891 -43.33 -43.04 -42.75
N GLU A 892 -43.47 -42.31 -43.84
CA GLU A 892 -44.65 -41.47 -44.05
C GLU A 892 -45.91 -42.33 -44.23
N LEU A 893 -45.79 -43.48 -44.89
CA LEU A 893 -46.89 -44.42 -45.08
C LEU A 893 -47.32 -45.08 -43.75
N THR A 894 -46.39 -45.45 -42.89
CA THR A 894 -46.67 -46.00 -41.55
C THR A 894 -47.20 -44.95 -40.59
N ALA A 895 -46.65 -43.73 -40.60
CA ALA A 895 -47.15 -42.62 -39.77
C ALA A 895 -48.60 -42.24 -40.12
N THR A 896 -49.03 -42.49 -41.36
CA THR A 896 -50.37 -42.17 -41.86
C THR A 896 -51.27 -43.39 -42.01
N GLU A 897 -50.90 -44.55 -41.47
CA GLU A 897 -51.64 -45.81 -41.63
C GLU A 897 -53.10 -45.73 -41.17
N ARG A 898 -53.38 -44.92 -40.14
CA ARG A 898 -54.73 -44.74 -39.57
C ARG A 898 -55.60 -43.72 -40.29
N GLU A 899 -55.04 -43.00 -41.27
CA GLU A 899 -55.71 -41.92 -41.99
C GLU A 899 -56.39 -42.44 -43.28
N PRO A 900 -57.45 -41.79 -43.79
CA PRO A 900 -58.07 -42.17 -45.05
C PRO A 900 -57.10 -41.98 -46.24
N ALA A 901 -57.27 -42.79 -47.28
CA ALA A 901 -56.35 -42.84 -48.43
C ALA A 901 -56.07 -41.45 -49.03
N ASP A 902 -57.07 -40.59 -49.21
CA ASP A 902 -56.87 -39.26 -49.80
C ASP A 902 -55.92 -38.37 -48.98
N VAL A 903 -56.00 -38.42 -47.65
CA VAL A 903 -55.11 -37.65 -46.75
C VAL A 903 -53.70 -38.21 -46.78
N ARG A 904 -53.55 -39.55 -46.88
CA ARG A 904 -52.26 -40.21 -47.03
C ARG A 904 -51.57 -39.77 -48.32
N ILE A 905 -52.32 -39.72 -49.42
CA ILE A 905 -51.84 -39.27 -50.74
C ILE A 905 -51.44 -37.79 -50.67
N GLN A 906 -52.24 -36.94 -50.04
CA GLN A 906 -51.91 -35.52 -49.87
C GLN A 906 -50.63 -35.31 -49.05
N ARG A 907 -50.50 -35.97 -47.89
CA ARG A 907 -49.28 -35.88 -47.06
C ARG A 907 -48.06 -36.39 -47.80
N LEU A 908 -48.15 -37.54 -48.46
CA LEU A 908 -47.06 -38.11 -49.24
C LEU A 908 -46.68 -37.22 -50.43
N SER A 909 -47.65 -36.66 -51.16
CA SER A 909 -47.39 -35.71 -52.25
C SER A 909 -46.70 -34.42 -51.76
N SER A 910 -47.11 -33.91 -50.59
CA SER A 910 -46.49 -32.73 -49.98
C SER A 910 -45.05 -33.01 -49.55
N ARG A 911 -44.79 -34.20 -49.01
CA ARG A 911 -43.45 -34.64 -48.59
C ARG A 911 -42.51 -34.84 -49.77
N LEU A 912 -42.96 -35.59 -50.78
CA LEU A 912 -42.18 -35.84 -51.99
C LEU A 912 -41.96 -34.55 -52.79
N SER A 913 -42.93 -33.62 -52.82
CA SER A 913 -42.75 -32.30 -53.45
C SER A 913 -41.70 -31.47 -52.73
N LEU A 914 -41.67 -31.48 -51.39
CA LEU A 914 -40.66 -30.77 -50.60
C LEU A 914 -39.25 -31.32 -50.89
N LEU A 915 -39.07 -32.65 -50.87
CA LEU A 915 -37.77 -33.27 -51.13
C LEU A 915 -37.34 -33.12 -52.59
N SER A 916 -38.26 -33.28 -53.55
CA SER A 916 -37.98 -33.07 -54.97
C SER A 916 -37.53 -31.63 -55.26
N LYS A 917 -38.12 -30.63 -54.60
CA LYS A 917 -37.66 -29.23 -54.69
C LYS A 917 -36.32 -29.03 -54.01
N GLN A 918 -36.07 -29.66 -52.85
CA GLN A 918 -34.81 -29.54 -52.13
C GLN A 918 -33.62 -30.05 -52.94
N TYR A 919 -33.79 -31.13 -53.71
CA TYR A 919 -32.73 -31.74 -54.53
C TYR A 919 -32.83 -31.42 -56.03
N SER A 920 -33.58 -30.39 -56.42
CA SER A 920 -33.79 -30.06 -57.84
C SER A 920 -32.51 -29.70 -58.60
N SER A 921 -31.50 -29.17 -57.90
CA SER A 921 -30.17 -28.88 -58.44
C SER A 921 -29.37 -30.15 -58.79
N SER A 922 -29.71 -31.28 -58.18
CA SER A 922 -29.00 -32.55 -58.32
C SER A 922 -29.97 -33.74 -58.29
N PRO A 923 -30.75 -33.93 -59.38
CA PRO A 923 -31.85 -34.90 -59.41
C PRO A 923 -31.41 -36.36 -59.17
N LYS A 924 -30.12 -36.66 -59.32
CA LYS A 924 -29.52 -37.97 -59.00
C LYS A 924 -29.70 -38.38 -57.52
N TYR A 925 -29.75 -37.43 -56.58
CA TYR A 925 -29.94 -37.75 -55.15
C TYR A 925 -31.40 -37.99 -54.77
N PHE A 926 -32.34 -37.68 -55.66
CA PHE A 926 -33.76 -37.95 -55.43
C PHE A 926 -34.41 -38.41 -56.75
N PRO A 927 -34.19 -39.67 -57.15
CA PRO A 927 -34.64 -40.21 -58.43
C PRO A 927 -36.16 -40.42 -58.41
N LEU A 928 -36.90 -39.35 -58.69
CA LEU A 928 -38.36 -39.32 -58.58
C LEU A 928 -39.04 -40.41 -59.42
N GLU A 929 -38.53 -40.72 -60.60
CA GLU A 929 -39.08 -41.77 -61.47
C GLU A 929 -38.98 -43.16 -60.85
N ASP A 930 -37.82 -43.55 -60.34
CA ASP A 930 -37.63 -44.85 -59.69
C ASP A 930 -38.45 -44.96 -58.39
N ILE A 931 -38.54 -43.87 -57.61
CA ILE A 931 -39.39 -43.81 -56.41
C ILE A 931 -40.86 -44.02 -56.80
N LEU A 932 -41.34 -43.38 -57.87
CA LEU A 932 -42.73 -43.55 -58.31
C LEU A 932 -43.01 -44.96 -58.85
N VAL A 933 -42.03 -45.62 -59.49
CA VAL A 933 -42.14 -47.02 -59.93
C VAL A 933 -42.28 -47.96 -58.72
N GLU A 934 -41.45 -47.78 -57.69
CA GLU A 934 -41.50 -48.61 -56.48
C GLU A 934 -42.74 -48.29 -55.61
N LEU A 935 -43.16 -47.02 -55.56
CA LEU A 935 -44.41 -46.63 -54.92
C LEU A 935 -45.63 -47.26 -55.63
N MET A 936 -45.57 -47.45 -56.94
CA MET A 936 -46.60 -48.15 -57.70
C MET A 936 -46.65 -49.64 -57.36
N SER A 937 -45.51 -50.31 -57.16
CA SER A 937 -45.47 -51.73 -56.76
C SER A 937 -46.06 -51.94 -55.35
N GLN A 938 -45.72 -51.06 -54.40
CA GLN A 938 -46.23 -51.08 -53.02
C GLN A 938 -47.68 -50.59 -52.92
N GLY A 939 -48.05 -49.61 -53.75
CA GLY A 939 -49.32 -48.90 -53.69
C GLY A 939 -50.56 -49.72 -54.06
N ILE A 940 -50.41 -50.83 -54.81
CA ILE A 940 -51.54 -51.71 -55.19
C ILE A 940 -52.32 -52.21 -53.96
N ARG A 941 -51.62 -52.41 -52.84
CA ARG A 941 -52.23 -52.91 -51.59
C ARG A 941 -52.80 -51.79 -50.71
N ILE A 942 -52.39 -50.55 -50.95
CA ILE A 942 -52.55 -49.43 -50.01
C ILE A 942 -53.51 -48.37 -50.57
N PHE A 943 -53.49 -48.14 -51.89
CA PHE A 943 -54.13 -47.01 -52.54
C PHE A 943 -55.09 -47.42 -53.67
N PRO A 944 -56.08 -46.58 -54.03
CA PRO A 944 -56.92 -46.80 -55.19
C PRO A 944 -56.15 -46.60 -56.50
N PRO A 945 -56.61 -47.15 -57.64
CA PRO A 945 -55.92 -47.03 -58.92
C PRO A 945 -55.77 -45.58 -59.42
N THR A 946 -56.56 -44.62 -58.93
CA THR A 946 -56.43 -43.18 -59.22
C THR A 946 -55.24 -42.52 -58.50
N PHE A 947 -54.55 -43.26 -57.63
CA PHE A 947 -53.47 -42.77 -56.79
C PHE A 947 -52.36 -42.03 -57.55
N LEU A 948 -51.76 -42.68 -58.55
CA LEU A 948 -50.64 -42.10 -59.30
C LEU A 948 -51.06 -40.79 -59.99
N ASP A 949 -52.28 -40.74 -60.49
CA ASP A 949 -52.85 -39.53 -61.08
C ASP A 949 -52.97 -38.43 -60.02
N THR A 950 -53.66 -38.68 -58.91
CA THR A 950 -53.82 -37.69 -57.84
C THR A 950 -52.48 -37.19 -57.26
N LEU A 951 -51.52 -38.08 -57.05
CA LEU A 951 -50.19 -37.76 -56.53
C LEU A 951 -49.38 -36.90 -57.51
N THR A 952 -49.31 -37.31 -58.78
CA THR A 952 -48.56 -36.56 -59.80
C THR A 952 -49.19 -35.21 -60.10
N SER A 953 -50.51 -35.08 -59.96
CA SER A 953 -51.23 -33.80 -60.05
C SER A 953 -50.81 -32.86 -58.93
N LEU A 954 -50.86 -33.32 -57.68
CA LEU A 954 -50.52 -32.52 -56.51
C LEU A 954 -49.04 -32.10 -56.48
N MET A 955 -48.15 -32.95 -57.02
CA MET A 955 -46.73 -32.66 -57.14
C MET A 955 -46.35 -31.81 -58.37
N SER A 956 -47.29 -31.57 -59.30
CA SER A 956 -47.02 -30.90 -60.59
C SER A 956 -45.97 -31.61 -61.45
N VAL A 957 -45.96 -32.94 -61.46
CA VAL A 957 -45.02 -33.74 -62.27
C VAL A 957 -45.43 -33.70 -63.74
N PRO A 958 -44.50 -33.50 -64.70
CA PRO A 958 -44.84 -33.49 -66.12
C PRO A 958 -45.50 -34.80 -66.59
N PHE A 959 -46.46 -34.69 -67.51
CA PHE A 959 -47.21 -35.83 -68.03
C PHE A 959 -46.30 -36.91 -68.66
N HIS A 960 -45.25 -36.53 -69.39
CA HIS A 960 -44.33 -37.52 -69.99
C HIS A 960 -43.66 -38.41 -68.94
N VAL A 961 -43.20 -37.84 -67.82
CA VAL A 961 -42.57 -38.58 -66.71
C VAL A 961 -43.54 -39.59 -66.11
N THR A 962 -44.82 -39.19 -65.94
CA THR A 962 -45.85 -40.08 -65.39
C THR A 962 -46.16 -41.26 -66.33
N LEU A 963 -46.18 -41.00 -67.65
CA LEU A 963 -46.36 -42.04 -68.66
C LEU A 963 -45.14 -42.98 -68.72
N ASP A 964 -43.93 -42.42 -68.64
CA ASP A 964 -42.70 -43.20 -68.67
C ASP A 964 -42.59 -44.09 -67.41
N VAL A 965 -43.02 -43.63 -66.22
CA VAL A 965 -43.17 -44.46 -65.00
C VAL A 965 -44.12 -45.64 -65.22
N LEU A 966 -45.31 -45.40 -65.79
CA LEU A 966 -46.29 -46.46 -66.08
C LEU A 966 -45.74 -47.48 -67.09
N MET A 967 -45.05 -47.01 -68.12
CA MET A 967 -44.37 -47.88 -69.08
C MET A 967 -43.28 -48.72 -68.42
N ASN A 968 -42.47 -48.09 -67.56
CA ASN A 968 -41.37 -48.74 -66.87
C ASN A 968 -41.87 -49.78 -65.88
N CYS A 969 -42.95 -49.51 -65.13
CA CYS A 969 -43.61 -50.50 -64.28
C CYS A 969 -44.00 -51.74 -65.10
N TYR A 970 -44.71 -51.55 -66.21
CA TYR A 970 -45.20 -52.65 -67.04
C TYR A 970 -44.08 -53.46 -67.74
N ARG A 971 -43.00 -52.79 -68.16
CA ARG A 971 -41.88 -53.42 -68.88
C ARG A 971 -40.87 -54.10 -67.95
N ARG A 972 -40.50 -53.44 -66.84
CA ARG A 972 -39.38 -53.83 -65.96
C ARG A 972 -39.73 -55.03 -65.08
N ASP A 973 -40.94 -55.08 -64.54
CA ASP A 973 -41.37 -56.15 -63.61
C ASP A 973 -42.41 -57.08 -64.26
N PRO A 974 -42.10 -58.38 -64.44
CA PRO A 974 -43.06 -59.38 -64.94
C PRO A 974 -44.35 -59.49 -64.12
N PHE A 975 -44.34 -59.10 -62.84
CA PHE A 975 -45.50 -59.14 -61.94
C PHE A 975 -46.75 -58.45 -62.54
N TRP A 976 -46.57 -57.30 -63.19
CA TRP A 976 -47.68 -56.56 -63.82
C TRP A 976 -48.32 -57.27 -65.02
N ARG A 977 -47.64 -58.27 -65.59
CA ARG A 977 -48.12 -59.09 -66.71
C ARG A 977 -48.70 -60.44 -66.25
N THR A 978 -48.18 -60.99 -65.15
CA THR A 978 -48.56 -62.33 -64.66
C THR A 978 -49.72 -62.31 -63.67
N SER A 979 -49.85 -61.27 -62.85
CA SER A 979 -50.94 -61.15 -61.87
C SER A 979 -52.17 -60.43 -62.47
N PRO A 980 -53.37 -61.03 -62.45
CA PRO A 980 -54.56 -60.42 -63.03
C PRO A 980 -55.00 -59.16 -62.26
N GLU A 981 -54.85 -59.14 -60.93
CA GLU A 981 -55.20 -57.98 -60.11
C GLU A 981 -54.26 -56.80 -60.38
N ALA A 982 -52.94 -57.05 -60.45
CA ALA A 982 -51.96 -56.02 -60.78
C ALA A 982 -52.15 -55.46 -62.20
N ASN A 983 -52.45 -56.35 -63.17
CA ASN A 983 -52.72 -55.95 -64.55
C ASN A 983 -53.97 -55.05 -64.64
N THR A 984 -55.05 -55.38 -63.93
CA THR A 984 -56.25 -54.51 -63.88
C THR A 984 -56.00 -53.20 -63.15
N TYR A 985 -55.15 -53.19 -62.12
CA TYR A 985 -54.79 -51.99 -61.37
C TYR A 985 -53.99 -51.02 -62.24
N ILE A 986 -52.92 -51.47 -62.91
CA ILE A 986 -52.12 -50.61 -63.80
C ILE A 986 -52.94 -50.10 -64.98
N MET A 987 -53.81 -50.94 -65.56
CA MET A 987 -54.75 -50.52 -66.60
C MET A 987 -55.70 -49.40 -66.14
N ARG A 988 -56.24 -49.49 -64.92
CA ARG A 988 -57.10 -48.41 -64.37
C ARG A 988 -56.32 -47.15 -64.04
N ALA A 989 -55.11 -47.28 -63.49
CA ALA A 989 -54.23 -46.14 -63.19
C ALA A 989 -53.83 -45.40 -64.46
N THR A 990 -53.44 -46.13 -65.50
CA THR A 990 -53.19 -45.59 -66.83
C THR A 990 -54.42 -44.86 -67.39
N ALA A 991 -55.59 -45.47 -67.31
CA ALA A 991 -56.81 -44.86 -67.84
C ALA A 991 -57.15 -43.54 -67.13
N ALA A 992 -56.90 -43.43 -65.82
CA ALA A 992 -57.08 -42.19 -65.06
C ALA A 992 -56.11 -41.08 -65.51
N VAL A 993 -54.81 -41.40 -65.66
CA VAL A 993 -53.79 -40.44 -66.12
C VAL A 993 -54.07 -39.95 -67.55
N ILE A 994 -54.49 -40.85 -68.45
CA ILE A 994 -54.84 -40.51 -69.83
C ILE A 994 -56.12 -39.66 -69.89
N ALA A 995 -57.13 -39.98 -69.08
CA ALA A 995 -58.35 -39.17 -68.99
C ALA A 995 -58.03 -37.74 -68.54
N ARG A 996 -57.18 -37.57 -67.51
CA ARG A 996 -56.69 -36.24 -67.08
C ARG A 996 -55.92 -35.53 -68.19
N PHE A 997 -55.08 -36.23 -68.94
CA PHE A 997 -54.37 -35.65 -70.08
C PHE A 997 -55.34 -35.13 -71.16
N CYS A 998 -56.37 -35.91 -71.50
CA CYS A 998 -57.39 -35.51 -72.48
C CYS A 998 -58.15 -34.24 -72.07
N ASP A 999 -58.36 -34.04 -70.77
CA ASP A 999 -59.09 -32.90 -70.21
C ASP A 999 -58.18 -31.70 -69.89
N ALA A 1000 -56.84 -31.86 -69.93
CA ALA A 1000 -55.88 -30.80 -69.63
C ALA A 1000 -55.66 -29.83 -70.82
N PRO A 1001 -55.57 -28.51 -70.56
CA PRO A 1001 -55.23 -27.52 -71.59
C PRO A 1001 -53.71 -27.45 -71.79
N LEU A 1002 -53.17 -28.21 -72.75
CA LEU A 1002 -51.75 -28.23 -73.11
C LEU A 1002 -51.49 -27.61 -74.50
N PRO A 1003 -50.29 -27.05 -74.76
CA PRO A 1003 -49.88 -26.56 -76.08
C PRO A 1003 -49.92 -27.66 -77.16
N ILE A 1004 -50.29 -27.31 -78.39
CA ILE A 1004 -50.59 -28.25 -79.49
C ILE A 1004 -49.42 -29.21 -79.78
N ASP A 1005 -48.19 -28.70 -79.85
CA ASP A 1005 -47.01 -29.52 -80.19
C ASP A 1005 -46.70 -30.58 -79.12
N GLN A 1006 -46.84 -30.23 -77.84
CA GLN A 1006 -46.68 -31.16 -76.73
C GLN A 1006 -47.84 -32.16 -76.67
N ARG A 1007 -49.04 -31.72 -77.08
CA ARG A 1007 -50.25 -32.56 -77.11
C ARG A 1007 -50.12 -33.71 -78.10
N HIS A 1008 -49.61 -33.48 -79.32
CA HIS A 1008 -49.40 -34.55 -80.29
C HIS A 1008 -48.34 -35.58 -79.86
N SER A 1009 -47.19 -35.12 -79.36
CA SER A 1009 -46.11 -36.03 -78.90
C SER A 1009 -46.56 -36.90 -77.72
N LEU A 1010 -47.27 -36.31 -76.75
CA LEU A 1010 -47.82 -37.03 -75.60
C LEU A 1010 -48.99 -37.94 -75.99
N ALA A 1011 -49.86 -37.52 -76.93
CA ALA A 1011 -50.94 -38.36 -77.44
C ALA A 1011 -50.39 -39.62 -78.11
N SER A 1012 -49.32 -39.50 -78.89
CA SER A 1012 -48.60 -40.64 -79.48
C SER A 1012 -48.08 -41.60 -78.41
N LYS A 1013 -47.40 -41.09 -77.36
CA LYS A 1013 -46.96 -41.92 -76.22
C LYS A 1013 -48.12 -42.60 -75.49
N CYS A 1014 -49.26 -41.92 -75.32
CA CYS A 1014 -50.46 -42.49 -74.72
C CYS A 1014 -51.04 -43.62 -75.58
N LEU A 1015 -51.07 -43.46 -76.91
CA LEU A 1015 -51.51 -44.49 -77.86
C LEU A 1015 -50.58 -45.72 -77.82
N ASP A 1016 -49.26 -45.52 -77.78
CA ASP A 1016 -48.28 -46.60 -77.63
C ASP A 1016 -48.45 -47.37 -76.32
N LEU A 1017 -48.76 -46.66 -75.23
CA LEU A 1017 -48.99 -47.24 -73.91
C LEU A 1017 -50.31 -48.04 -73.87
N ILE A 1018 -51.39 -47.51 -74.45
CA ILE A 1018 -52.67 -48.23 -74.64
C ILE A 1018 -52.43 -49.48 -75.49
N ALA A 1019 -51.70 -49.36 -76.60
CA ALA A 1019 -51.37 -50.50 -77.47
C ALA A 1019 -50.55 -51.55 -76.71
N THR A 1020 -49.54 -51.15 -75.94
CA THR A 1020 -48.68 -52.07 -75.19
C THR A 1020 -49.47 -52.85 -74.13
N LEU A 1021 -50.37 -52.19 -73.40
CA LEU A 1021 -51.22 -52.81 -72.37
C LEU A 1021 -52.32 -53.70 -72.96
N THR A 1022 -52.81 -53.41 -74.17
CA THR A 1022 -53.88 -54.20 -74.82
C THR A 1022 -53.37 -55.37 -75.67
N VAL A 1023 -52.19 -55.25 -76.30
CA VAL A 1023 -51.61 -56.25 -77.21
C VAL A 1023 -50.96 -57.43 -76.47
N GLN A 1024 -50.31 -57.21 -75.32
CA GLN A 1024 -49.55 -58.26 -74.60
C GLN A 1024 -50.36 -59.03 -73.55
N ARG A 1025 -51.66 -59.27 -73.80
CA ARG A 1025 -52.51 -60.06 -72.90
C ARG A 1025 -52.13 -61.55 -72.97
N PRO A 1026 -51.89 -62.26 -71.85
CA PRO A 1026 -51.71 -63.71 -71.88
C PRO A 1026 -52.99 -64.39 -72.39
N ALA A 1027 -52.84 -65.23 -73.41
CA ALA A 1027 -53.94 -65.91 -74.12
C ALA A 1027 -54.70 -66.96 -73.29
N THR A 1028 -54.38 -67.14 -72.00
CA THR A 1028 -54.81 -68.28 -71.17
C THR A 1028 -56.10 -68.07 -70.37
N GLN A 1029 -56.83 -66.95 -70.51
CA GLN A 1029 -58.14 -66.79 -69.85
C GLN A 1029 -59.22 -66.25 -70.80
N ARG A 1030 -59.68 -67.11 -71.72
CA ARG A 1030 -60.92 -66.93 -72.49
C ARG A 1030 -62.17 -67.52 -71.80
N GLY A 1031 -62.02 -68.26 -70.70
CA GLY A 1031 -63.15 -68.76 -69.91
C GLY A 1031 -63.15 -68.14 -68.52
N GLY A 1032 -64.09 -67.22 -68.26
CA GLY A 1032 -64.24 -66.52 -66.98
C GLY A 1032 -63.71 -65.09 -67.00
N GLN A 1033 -64.27 -64.23 -67.84
CA GLN A 1033 -63.96 -62.80 -67.81
C GLN A 1033 -64.66 -62.15 -66.61
N SER A 1034 -63.92 -61.45 -65.75
CA SER A 1034 -64.55 -60.56 -64.78
C SER A 1034 -65.10 -59.33 -65.51
N ASP A 1035 -66.36 -59.00 -65.24
CA ASP A 1035 -67.12 -57.90 -65.83
C ASP A 1035 -66.39 -56.53 -65.72
N SER A 1036 -65.47 -56.43 -64.76
CA SER A 1036 -64.59 -55.27 -64.54
C SER A 1036 -63.49 -55.05 -65.59
N VAL A 1037 -62.97 -56.10 -66.23
CA VAL A 1037 -61.86 -55.99 -67.21
C VAL A 1037 -62.39 -55.49 -68.55
N LEU A 1038 -63.54 -56.01 -68.97
CA LEU A 1038 -64.24 -55.60 -70.19
C LEU A 1038 -64.55 -54.10 -70.19
N LYS A 1039 -65.08 -53.59 -69.07
CA LYS A 1039 -65.40 -52.17 -68.88
C LYS A 1039 -64.16 -51.26 -69.01
N VAL A 1040 -63.01 -51.69 -68.50
CA VAL A 1040 -61.75 -50.91 -68.62
C VAL A 1040 -61.23 -50.94 -70.05
N THR A 1041 -61.35 -52.06 -70.77
CA THR A 1041 -60.97 -52.12 -72.19
C THR A 1041 -61.87 -51.30 -73.11
N GLU A 1042 -63.18 -51.24 -72.83
CA GLU A 1042 -64.11 -50.35 -73.54
C GLU A 1042 -63.78 -48.88 -73.25
N TYR A 1043 -63.45 -48.55 -72.01
CA TYR A 1043 -63.01 -47.22 -71.62
C TYR A 1043 -61.70 -46.81 -72.31
N PHE A 1044 -60.75 -47.74 -72.46
CA PHE A 1044 -59.54 -47.49 -73.25
C PHE A 1044 -59.81 -47.23 -74.73
N ARG A 1045 -60.77 -47.93 -75.35
CA ARG A 1045 -61.18 -47.63 -76.74
C ARG A 1045 -61.79 -46.23 -76.85
N ALA A 1046 -62.60 -45.82 -75.87
CA ALA A 1046 -63.17 -44.48 -75.84
C ALA A 1046 -62.08 -43.40 -75.69
N LEU A 1047 -61.08 -43.63 -74.82
CA LEU A 1047 -59.93 -42.73 -74.68
C LEU A 1047 -59.03 -42.74 -75.93
N GLN A 1048 -58.84 -43.90 -76.58
CA GLN A 1048 -58.11 -44.03 -77.83
C GLN A 1048 -58.75 -43.19 -78.95
N CYS A 1049 -60.07 -43.26 -79.13
CA CYS A 1049 -60.78 -42.43 -80.12
C CYS A 1049 -60.66 -40.92 -79.81
N ARG A 1050 -60.62 -40.52 -78.53
CA ARG A 1050 -60.37 -39.12 -78.14
C ARG A 1050 -58.93 -38.69 -78.44
N LEU A 1051 -57.95 -39.56 -78.20
CA LEU A 1051 -56.53 -39.28 -78.48
C LEU A 1051 -56.22 -39.22 -79.98
N GLU A 1052 -56.86 -40.07 -80.79
CA GLU A 1052 -56.75 -40.05 -82.26
C GLU A 1052 -57.40 -38.81 -82.89
N SER A 1053 -58.25 -38.09 -82.13
CA SER A 1053 -58.86 -36.83 -82.55
C SER A 1053 -58.02 -35.59 -82.23
N PHE A 1054 -56.94 -35.74 -81.45
CA PHE A 1054 -55.96 -34.69 -81.19
C PHE A 1054 -54.89 -34.68 -82.26
#